data_AF-A0A0S4JDG8-F1
#
_entry.id   AF-A0A0S4JDG8-F1
#
_cell.length_a   1.000
_cell.length_b   1.000
_cell.length_c   1.000
_cell.angle_alpha   90.00
_cell.angle_beta   90.00
_cell.angle_gamma   90.00
#
_symmetry.space_group_name_H-M   'P 1'
#
loop_
_entity.id
_entity.type
_entity.pdbx_description
1 polymer ?
#
loop_
_entity_poly.entity_id
_entity_poly.type
_entity_poly.pdbx_seq_one_letter_code
_entity_poly.pdbx_strand_id
1 'polypeptide(L)'
;MRRVVWPLMSGIVSRAGGKVRQTSTHQSPDVANSDTQLKYYDPNTWPKGWTAEDIKKILYGNISTSVTDQNYETFANLLKFGDIRTLTSLLRAYCHVPEVDANLYLEKHLETDASPAMRLQERDRQIMELDNVLTVPRGTARRVVVFSNSIRGSGKTEFLKSFVLTRRLEALKCGRLIVRCCRKAQDTRNPDRAWMTRVLEDSATNSTSTTLNATDEGLCDLIRTHVESVTGSPQDASNYSNSASAYGSWIRETKTHFKMQDNHDVDPLIILDNCELLAQHHHKSFVNKPAGRPFSLLEALSLAVPAPYGIFVIGSFGTMRLLPFHSVTRALGSVFDIGPLAPLSNAGYAKALTESWNKEVDVNLHEPLFHLTEGMPRLLRLALSQEPQGVSFARGSANAFSRCFEGYKTAVKRSYGNAHEQSLAHAYSCLLASSTKATVQGDEVIHINPLWREPALKSWTYNDAIFHSIGLHNEQSKRFIVPPIALVDEMVPQPTTPILPSQLHPFLDANFIERGGARDKNMFEKAFLYAVFARYLLVFWRTMNPWVPLNEVFDGAINPEQVKLIDCFEVNLSDGVHEAPSKGQKNQKKTVTYVDGVKSLESSIWCRKVARRSAEFAVPLHFRNLRSRNIKKHPKRALVLQINGWSKAPENEVVEVDASAMSSVTWLW
;
A
#
# COMPACT_ATOMS: atom_id res chain seq x y z
N MET A 1 41.36 -29.25 9.58
CA MET A 1 40.15 -29.73 8.86
C MET A 1 39.87 -28.80 7.69
N ARG A 2 39.62 -29.38 6.52
CA ARG A 2 39.82 -28.78 5.18
C ARG A 2 38.84 -27.63 4.88
N ARG A 3 39.39 -26.48 4.49
CA ARG A 3 38.67 -25.41 3.78
C ARG A 3 38.61 -25.78 2.29
N VAL A 4 37.42 -25.86 1.74
CA VAL A 4 37.20 -26.00 0.29
C VAL A 4 37.03 -24.60 -0.28
N VAL A 5 37.95 -24.22 -1.17
CA VAL A 5 37.94 -22.98 -1.95
C VAL A 5 37.35 -23.29 -3.32
N TRP A 6 36.35 -22.54 -3.77
CA TRP A 6 35.84 -22.57 -5.15
C TRP A 6 36.39 -21.36 -5.91
N PRO A 7 36.88 -21.52 -7.16
CA PRO A 7 37.34 -20.40 -7.97
C PRO A 7 36.18 -19.79 -8.79
N LEU A 8 36.02 -18.48 -8.70
CA LEU A 8 35.21 -17.67 -9.61
C LEU A 8 35.97 -17.48 -10.93
N MET A 9 35.42 -18.01 -12.03
CA MET A 9 35.83 -17.67 -13.39
C MET A 9 35.12 -16.38 -13.82
N SER A 10 35.90 -15.30 -13.96
CA SER A 10 35.49 -14.03 -14.53
C SER A 10 35.65 -14.03 -16.05
N GLY A 11 34.55 -13.95 -16.79
CA GLY A 11 34.53 -13.63 -18.22
C GLY A 11 33.93 -12.24 -18.45
N ILE A 12 34.77 -11.24 -18.59
CA ILE A 12 34.39 -9.86 -18.96
C ILE A 12 34.40 -9.77 -20.49
N VAL A 13 33.23 -9.56 -21.10
CA VAL A 13 33.13 -9.11 -22.50
C VAL A 13 32.50 -7.72 -22.51
N SER A 14 33.35 -6.72 -22.72
CA SER A 14 32.96 -5.33 -22.96
C SER A 14 32.33 -5.21 -24.35
N ARG A 15 31.08 -4.75 -24.44
CA ARG A 15 30.47 -4.29 -25.70
C ARG A 15 30.33 -2.77 -25.69
N ALA A 16 31.25 -2.12 -26.40
CA ALA A 16 31.13 -0.73 -26.81
C ALA A 16 30.05 -0.60 -27.90
N GLY A 17 29.09 0.30 -27.70
CA GLY A 17 28.02 0.58 -28.66
C GLY A 17 28.49 1.52 -29.76
N GLY A 18 28.67 1.00 -30.98
CA GLY A 18 28.74 1.77 -32.21
C GLY A 18 27.46 1.59 -33.02
N LYS A 19 26.71 2.67 -33.28
CA LYS A 19 25.55 2.68 -34.19
C LYS A 19 26.06 2.68 -35.64
N VAL A 20 25.79 1.60 -36.36
CA VAL A 20 25.87 1.56 -37.84
C VAL A 20 24.50 1.16 -38.37
N ARG A 21 23.92 2.04 -39.18
CA ARG A 21 22.72 1.75 -39.99
C ARG A 21 23.11 0.78 -41.10
N GLN A 22 22.53 -0.41 -41.11
CA GLN A 22 22.47 -1.26 -42.30
C GLN A 22 21.01 -1.50 -42.67
N THR A 23 20.68 -1.09 -43.89
CA THR A 23 19.48 -1.44 -44.63
C THR A 23 19.61 -2.88 -45.13
N SER A 24 18.64 -3.74 -44.81
CA SER A 24 18.53 -5.10 -45.35
C SER A 24 17.17 -5.30 -46.00
N THR A 25 17.23 -5.62 -47.28
CA THR A 25 16.20 -6.21 -48.14
C THR A 25 16.22 -7.75 -48.01
N HIS A 26 15.11 -8.37 -48.41
CA HIS A 26 14.79 -9.81 -48.51
C HIS A 26 14.26 -10.52 -47.25
N GLN A 27 12.93 -10.50 -47.15
CA GLN A 27 12.12 -11.44 -46.36
C GLN A 27 12.09 -12.82 -47.05
N SER A 28 12.56 -13.84 -46.35
CA SER A 28 12.13 -15.24 -46.50
C SER A 28 11.06 -15.53 -45.43
N PRO A 29 10.16 -16.50 -45.63
CA PRO A 29 9.07 -16.75 -44.70
C PRO A 29 9.62 -17.46 -43.45
N ASP A 30 9.66 -16.73 -42.34
CA ASP A 30 9.92 -17.27 -41.01
C ASP A 30 8.84 -18.30 -40.65
N VAL A 31 9.24 -19.57 -40.62
CA VAL A 31 8.54 -20.61 -39.88
C VAL A 31 8.68 -20.24 -38.40
N ALA A 32 7.57 -19.80 -37.80
CA ALA A 32 7.47 -19.46 -36.39
C ALA A 32 7.92 -20.65 -35.52
N ASN A 33 9.15 -20.56 -35.02
CA ASN A 33 9.71 -21.49 -34.07
C ASN A 33 9.20 -21.08 -32.67
N SER A 34 7.90 -21.27 -32.42
CA SER A 34 7.36 -21.19 -31.07
C SER A 34 7.79 -22.47 -30.37
N ASP A 35 8.83 -22.37 -29.53
CA ASP A 35 9.33 -23.43 -28.67
C ASP A 35 8.24 -23.79 -27.64
N THR A 36 7.27 -24.56 -28.11
CA THR A 36 6.05 -24.87 -27.37
C THR A 36 6.40 -26.04 -26.48
N GLN A 37 6.66 -25.75 -25.20
CA GLN A 37 7.02 -26.77 -24.22
C GLN A 37 5.99 -27.92 -24.24
N LEU A 38 6.47 -29.15 -24.49
CA LEU A 38 5.65 -30.36 -24.52
C LEU A 38 4.97 -30.59 -23.17
N LYS A 39 3.66 -30.82 -23.19
CA LYS A 39 2.84 -31.07 -21.99
C LYS A 39 2.23 -32.47 -22.06
N TYR A 40 2.54 -33.33 -21.10
CA TYR A 40 2.04 -34.72 -21.09
C TYR A 40 0.50 -34.83 -21.01
N TYR A 41 -0.21 -33.76 -20.65
CA TYR A 41 -1.66 -33.73 -20.50
C TYR A 41 -2.38 -32.98 -21.63
N ASP A 42 -1.64 -32.37 -22.57
CA ASP A 42 -2.20 -31.62 -23.69
C ASP A 42 -1.66 -32.14 -25.03
N PRO A 43 -2.42 -33.02 -25.71
CA PRO A 43 -1.99 -33.63 -26.96
C PRO A 43 -1.87 -32.62 -28.13
N ASN A 44 -2.36 -31.38 -28.00
CA ASN A 44 -2.12 -30.34 -29.01
C ASN A 44 -0.65 -29.90 -29.05
N THR A 45 0.07 -30.09 -27.95
CA THR A 45 1.51 -29.80 -27.89
C THR A 45 2.34 -30.91 -28.52
N TRP A 46 1.75 -32.08 -28.78
CA TRP A 46 2.49 -33.27 -29.21
C TRP A 46 2.73 -33.26 -30.73
N PRO A 47 3.93 -33.63 -31.19
CA PRO A 47 4.20 -33.93 -32.58
C PRO A 47 3.25 -35.00 -33.13
N LYS A 48 2.56 -34.68 -34.23
CA LYS A 48 1.55 -35.57 -34.86
C LYS A 48 2.08 -36.95 -35.26
N GLY A 49 3.40 -37.10 -35.42
CA GLY A 49 4.06 -38.35 -35.80
C GLY A 49 4.51 -39.24 -34.64
N TRP A 50 4.16 -38.92 -33.39
CA TRP A 50 4.55 -39.73 -32.24
C TRP A 50 4.00 -41.15 -32.27
N THR A 51 4.87 -42.09 -31.95
CA THR A 51 4.57 -43.51 -31.81
C THR A 51 4.02 -43.83 -30.41
N ALA A 52 3.51 -45.05 -30.23
CA ALA A 52 3.08 -45.53 -28.91
C ALA A 52 4.22 -45.45 -27.86
N GLU A 53 5.47 -45.71 -28.25
CA GLU A 53 6.63 -45.62 -27.34
C GLU A 53 6.98 -44.16 -26.98
N ASP A 54 6.84 -43.21 -27.91
CA ASP A 54 7.02 -41.79 -27.61
C ASP A 54 5.98 -41.30 -26.59
N ILE A 55 4.70 -41.67 -26.81
CA ILE A 55 3.60 -41.34 -25.90
C ILE A 55 3.80 -42.00 -24.54
N LYS A 56 4.16 -43.28 -24.51
CA LYS A 56 4.49 -43.98 -23.27
C LYS A 56 5.61 -43.29 -22.50
N LYS A 57 6.65 -42.83 -23.19
CA LYS A 57 7.78 -42.13 -22.57
C LYS A 57 7.38 -40.79 -21.93
N ILE A 58 6.54 -39.98 -22.58
CA ILE A 58 6.07 -38.71 -21.99
C ILE A 58 5.06 -38.91 -20.85
N LEU A 59 4.24 -39.98 -20.93
CA LEU A 59 3.27 -40.30 -19.90
C LEU A 59 3.91 -41.03 -18.70
N TYR A 60 5.12 -41.59 -18.85
CA TYR A 60 5.82 -42.29 -17.78
C TYR A 60 5.95 -41.43 -16.51
N GLY A 61 5.49 -41.98 -15.37
CA GLY A 61 5.46 -41.28 -14.09
C GLY A 61 4.26 -40.33 -13.88
N ASN A 62 3.46 -40.07 -14.92
CA ASN A 62 2.27 -39.21 -14.85
C ASN A 62 0.94 -39.99 -14.93
N ILE A 63 0.98 -41.32 -14.99
CA ILE A 63 -0.22 -42.16 -15.10
C ILE A 63 -0.70 -42.61 -13.72
N SER A 64 -2.01 -42.57 -13.51
CA SER A 64 -2.66 -43.00 -12.27
C SER A 64 -2.39 -44.48 -12.02
N THR A 65 -1.98 -44.82 -10.79
CA THR A 65 -1.62 -46.19 -10.36
C THR A 65 -2.76 -47.21 -10.47
N SER A 66 -3.99 -46.74 -10.67
CA SER A 66 -5.20 -47.56 -10.74
C SER A 66 -5.43 -48.26 -12.10
N VAL A 67 -4.56 -48.03 -13.10
CA VAL A 67 -4.79 -48.50 -14.48
C VAL A 67 -3.63 -49.40 -14.92
N THR A 68 -3.87 -50.71 -14.98
CA THR A 68 -2.82 -51.72 -15.23
C THR A 68 -2.54 -51.99 -16.71
N ASP A 69 -3.51 -51.77 -17.61
CA ASP A 69 -3.33 -51.98 -19.07
C ASP A 69 -3.66 -50.70 -19.85
N GLN A 70 -2.62 -50.01 -20.32
CA GLN A 70 -2.77 -48.82 -21.17
C GLN A 70 -2.45 -49.18 -22.61
N ASN A 71 -3.42 -48.96 -23.49
CA ASN A 71 -3.24 -49.18 -24.93
C ASN A 71 -2.66 -47.91 -25.59
N TYR A 72 -1.34 -47.70 -25.45
CA TYR A 72 -0.64 -46.55 -26.04
C TYR A 72 -0.76 -46.49 -27.58
N GLU A 73 -0.96 -47.63 -28.25
CA GLU A 73 -1.26 -47.67 -29.68
C GLU A 73 -2.58 -46.95 -30.02
N THR A 74 -3.57 -47.03 -29.14
CA THR A 74 -4.82 -46.28 -29.30
C THR A 74 -4.55 -44.78 -29.21
N PHE A 75 -3.69 -44.33 -28.29
CA PHE A 75 -3.34 -42.92 -28.18
C PHE A 75 -2.59 -42.41 -29.41
N ALA A 76 -1.62 -43.18 -29.92
CA ALA A 76 -0.88 -42.86 -31.13
C ALA A 76 -1.80 -42.77 -32.36
N ASN A 77 -2.73 -43.72 -32.49
CA ASN A 77 -3.74 -43.70 -33.56
C ASN A 77 -4.64 -42.46 -33.46
N LEU A 78 -5.19 -42.15 -32.28
CA LEU A 78 -6.03 -40.96 -32.09
C LEU A 78 -5.27 -39.67 -32.44
N LEU A 79 -4.01 -39.56 -32.02
CA LEU A 79 -3.14 -38.43 -32.38
C LEU A 79 -2.93 -38.33 -33.89
N LYS A 80 -2.61 -39.45 -34.55
CA LYS A 80 -2.37 -39.55 -35.99
C LYS A 80 -3.61 -39.19 -36.81
N PHE A 81 -4.80 -39.62 -36.37
CA PHE A 81 -6.08 -39.30 -37.00
C PHE A 81 -6.57 -37.88 -36.66
N GLY A 82 -5.91 -37.18 -35.74
CA GLY A 82 -6.29 -35.84 -35.32
C GLY A 82 -7.51 -35.81 -34.39
N ASP A 83 -7.91 -36.93 -33.80
CA ASP A 83 -8.96 -36.98 -32.78
C ASP A 83 -8.39 -36.58 -31.40
N ILE A 84 -7.96 -35.33 -31.33
CA ILE A 84 -7.38 -34.70 -30.15
C ILE A 84 -8.38 -34.66 -28.99
N ARG A 85 -9.69 -34.54 -29.28
CA ARG A 85 -10.73 -34.45 -28.26
C ARG A 85 -10.90 -35.78 -27.51
N THR A 86 -11.00 -36.89 -28.23
CA THR A 86 -11.09 -38.23 -27.61
C THR A 86 -9.79 -38.54 -26.88
N LEU A 87 -8.63 -38.24 -27.50
CA LEU A 87 -7.33 -38.43 -26.86
C LEU A 87 -7.21 -37.66 -25.55
N THR A 88 -7.56 -36.37 -25.53
CA THR A 88 -7.56 -35.53 -24.33
C THR A 88 -8.46 -36.11 -23.23
N SER A 89 -9.64 -36.62 -23.63
CA SER A 89 -10.58 -37.24 -22.69
C SER A 89 -10.02 -38.51 -22.06
N LEU A 90 -9.36 -39.36 -22.84
CA LEU A 90 -8.67 -40.54 -22.33
C LEU A 90 -7.49 -40.16 -21.44
N LEU A 91 -6.65 -39.20 -21.85
CA LEU A 91 -5.52 -38.74 -21.04
C LEU A 91 -5.97 -38.22 -19.67
N ARG A 92 -7.11 -37.54 -19.57
CA ARG A 92 -7.68 -37.12 -18.26
C ARG A 92 -8.14 -38.29 -17.39
N ALA A 93 -8.68 -39.33 -18.01
CA ALA A 93 -9.07 -40.53 -17.28
C ALA A 93 -7.83 -41.23 -16.71
N TYR A 94 -6.78 -41.36 -17.52
CA TYR A 94 -5.60 -42.16 -17.22
C TYR A 94 -4.50 -41.42 -16.45
N CYS A 95 -4.27 -40.14 -16.72
CA CYS A 95 -3.15 -39.39 -16.13
C CYS A 95 -3.54 -38.69 -14.82
N HIS A 96 -2.51 -38.39 -14.03
CA HIS A 96 -2.58 -37.39 -12.97
C HIS A 96 -2.92 -36.03 -13.59
N VAL A 97 -3.78 -35.30 -12.90
CA VAL A 97 -4.18 -33.97 -13.31
C VAL A 97 -3.13 -33.02 -12.78
N PRO A 98 -2.47 -32.21 -13.64
CA PRO A 98 -1.51 -31.24 -13.14
C PRO A 98 -2.24 -30.25 -12.24
N GLU A 99 -1.80 -30.15 -10.99
CA GLU A 99 -2.29 -29.11 -10.09
C GLU A 99 -1.94 -27.73 -10.63
N VAL A 100 -2.77 -26.74 -10.30
CA VAL A 100 -2.44 -25.35 -10.58
C VAL A 100 -1.22 -24.96 -9.74
N ASP A 101 -0.12 -24.57 -10.39
CA ASP A 101 1.01 -23.95 -9.69
C ASP A 101 0.57 -22.60 -9.13
N ALA A 102 0.45 -22.54 -7.80
CA ALA A 102 -0.05 -21.38 -7.10
C ALA A 102 0.78 -20.11 -7.35
N ASN A 103 2.11 -20.23 -7.42
CA ASN A 103 2.98 -19.08 -7.60
C ASN A 103 2.88 -18.55 -9.03
N LEU A 104 2.95 -19.43 -10.04
CA LEU A 104 2.78 -19.05 -11.43
C LEU A 104 1.39 -18.45 -11.69
N TYR A 105 0.35 -19.00 -11.07
CA TYR A 105 -1.01 -18.47 -11.17
C TYR A 105 -1.12 -17.06 -10.59
N LEU A 106 -0.61 -16.85 -9.37
CA LEU A 106 -0.64 -15.54 -8.72
C LEU A 106 0.20 -14.51 -9.48
N GLU A 107 1.38 -14.88 -9.97
CA GLU A 107 2.23 -14.03 -10.81
C GLU A 107 1.51 -13.64 -12.12
N LYS A 108 0.84 -14.60 -12.77
CA LYS A 108 0.06 -14.37 -13.99
C LYS A 108 -1.09 -13.40 -13.75
N HIS A 109 -1.81 -13.48 -12.64
CA HIS A 109 -3.08 -12.74 -12.47
C HIS A 109 -3.01 -11.52 -11.54
N LEU A 110 -1.95 -11.35 -10.76
CA LEU A 110 -1.72 -10.17 -9.92
C LEU A 110 -0.67 -9.23 -10.52
N GLU A 111 -0.69 -7.95 -10.10
CA GLU A 111 0.41 -7.03 -10.33
C GLU A 111 1.56 -7.41 -9.40
N THR A 112 2.54 -8.15 -9.92
CA THR A 112 3.71 -8.55 -9.15
C THR A 112 4.92 -7.77 -9.63
N ASP A 113 5.45 -6.93 -8.74
CA ASP A 113 6.81 -6.41 -8.88
C ASP A 113 7.78 -7.56 -8.55
N ALA A 114 7.95 -8.53 -9.46
CA ALA A 114 8.93 -9.64 -9.55
C ALA A 114 9.43 -10.33 -8.25
N SER A 115 8.73 -10.18 -7.13
CA SER A 115 9.24 -10.52 -5.80
C SER A 115 8.38 -11.63 -5.19
N PRO A 116 9.03 -12.60 -4.54
CA PRO A 116 8.34 -13.75 -3.95
C PRO A 116 7.29 -13.32 -2.92
N ALA A 117 6.28 -14.17 -2.73
CA ALA A 117 5.24 -13.98 -1.75
C ALA A 117 5.84 -13.75 -0.35
N MET A 118 5.53 -12.60 0.23
CA MET A 118 6.09 -12.16 1.50
C MET A 118 5.39 -12.82 2.69
N ARG A 119 6.12 -13.25 3.73
CA ARG A 119 5.49 -13.48 5.04
C ARG A 119 4.98 -12.14 5.55
N LEU A 120 3.76 -12.10 6.05
CA LEU A 120 3.16 -10.83 6.46
C LEU A 120 3.43 -10.56 7.94
N GLN A 121 4.35 -9.65 8.22
CA GLN A 121 4.53 -9.16 9.57
C GLN A 121 3.29 -8.37 10.00
N GLU A 122 2.77 -8.70 11.19
CA GLU A 122 1.68 -7.97 11.86
C GLU A 122 0.32 -8.02 11.12
N ARG A 123 0.10 -9.04 10.26
CA ARG A 123 -1.17 -9.23 9.54
C ARG A 123 -1.93 -10.51 9.90
N ASP A 124 -1.40 -11.32 10.82
CA ASP A 124 -2.00 -12.60 11.17
C ASP A 124 -3.45 -12.45 11.64
N ARG A 125 -3.74 -11.37 12.39
CA ARG A 125 -5.10 -11.04 12.81
C ARG A 125 -6.05 -10.87 11.62
N GLN A 126 -5.69 -10.04 10.64
CA GLN A 126 -6.52 -9.80 9.46
C GLN A 126 -6.65 -11.06 8.59
N ILE A 127 -5.60 -11.89 8.49
CA ILE A 127 -5.68 -13.19 7.81
C ILE A 127 -6.69 -14.11 8.51
N MET A 128 -6.61 -14.23 9.84
CA MET A 128 -7.52 -15.08 10.62
C MET A 128 -8.96 -14.57 10.53
N GLU A 129 -9.15 -13.25 10.61
CA GLU A 129 -10.47 -12.63 10.51
C GLU A 129 -11.10 -12.86 9.12
N LEU A 130 -10.31 -12.65 8.06
CA LEU A 130 -10.72 -12.95 6.68
C LEU A 130 -11.08 -14.43 6.49
N ASP A 131 -10.24 -15.33 7.01
CA ASP A 131 -10.47 -16.79 6.93
C ASP A 131 -11.76 -17.20 7.64
N ASN A 132 -11.95 -16.71 8.86
CA ASN A 132 -13.14 -16.98 9.68
C ASN A 132 -14.42 -16.48 8.99
N VAL A 133 -14.40 -15.27 8.44
CA VAL A 133 -15.57 -14.67 7.79
C VAL A 133 -15.92 -15.39 6.48
N LEU A 134 -14.91 -15.77 5.69
CA LEU A 134 -15.11 -16.49 4.44
C LEU A 134 -15.45 -17.97 4.63
N THR A 135 -15.27 -18.52 5.83
CA THR A 135 -15.68 -19.87 6.17
C THR A 135 -17.17 -19.88 6.51
N VAL A 136 -18.00 -19.94 5.47
CA VAL A 136 -19.46 -19.95 5.60
C VAL A 136 -19.92 -21.32 6.08
N PRO A 137 -20.72 -21.43 7.16
CA PRO A 137 -21.29 -22.71 7.55
C PRO A 137 -22.16 -23.29 6.42
N ARG A 138 -21.90 -24.54 6.06
CA ARG A 138 -22.68 -25.27 5.05
C ARG A 138 -24.16 -25.22 5.40
N GLY A 139 -24.99 -24.98 4.39
CA GLY A 139 -26.45 -24.89 4.54
C GLY A 139 -26.99 -23.49 4.85
N THR A 140 -26.14 -22.48 5.04
CA THR A 140 -26.62 -21.09 5.10
C THR A 140 -26.86 -20.57 3.68
N ALA A 141 -28.05 -20.06 3.38
CA ALA A 141 -28.35 -19.42 2.09
C ALA A 141 -27.79 -17.99 1.99
N ARG A 142 -26.62 -17.74 2.61
CA ARG A 142 -26.06 -16.40 2.77
C ARG A 142 -24.82 -16.21 1.90
N ARG A 143 -24.85 -15.18 1.08
CA ARG A 143 -23.67 -14.62 0.43
C ARG A 143 -22.82 -13.87 1.45
N VAL A 144 -21.50 -13.94 1.26
CA VAL A 144 -20.53 -13.18 2.04
C VAL A 144 -19.72 -12.27 1.13
N VAL A 145 -19.67 -10.98 1.46
CA VAL A 145 -18.79 -10.01 0.82
C VAL A 145 -17.81 -9.52 1.87
N VAL A 146 -16.54 -9.81 1.69
CA VAL A 146 -15.48 -9.29 2.54
C VAL A 146 -14.71 -8.22 1.79
N PHE A 147 -14.30 -7.18 2.47
CA PHE A 147 -13.42 -6.19 1.86
C PHE A 147 -12.36 -5.65 2.80
N SER A 148 -11.32 -5.06 2.21
CA SER A 148 -10.37 -4.23 2.92
C SER A 148 -10.01 -3.00 2.08
N ASN A 149 -10.08 -1.84 2.73
CA ASN A 149 -9.68 -0.57 2.17
C ASN A 149 -8.36 -0.16 2.79
N SER A 150 -7.29 -0.09 2.00
CA SER A 150 -5.95 0.18 2.52
C SER A 150 -5.19 1.14 1.63
N ILE A 151 -4.44 2.08 2.20
CA ILE A 151 -3.69 3.08 1.43
C ILE A 151 -2.75 2.44 0.41
N ARG A 152 -2.42 3.19 -0.64
CA ARG A 152 -1.46 2.73 -1.66
C ARG A 152 -0.13 2.37 -0.99
N GLY A 153 0.41 1.20 -1.32
CA GLY A 153 1.71 0.74 -0.80
C GLY A 153 1.68 0.03 0.57
N SER A 154 0.50 -0.20 1.15
CA SER A 154 0.29 -0.94 2.41
C SER A 154 0.60 -2.46 2.35
N GLY A 155 0.90 -2.98 1.15
CA GLY A 155 1.19 -4.40 0.95
C GLY A 155 -0.03 -5.27 0.64
N LYS A 156 -1.12 -4.70 0.10
CA LYS A 156 -2.36 -5.42 -0.29
C LYS A 156 -2.12 -6.70 -1.10
N THR A 157 -1.39 -6.62 -2.21
CA THR A 157 -1.15 -7.76 -3.08
C THR A 157 -0.34 -8.86 -2.39
N GLU A 158 0.65 -8.49 -1.57
CA GLU A 158 1.38 -9.47 -0.74
C GLU A 158 0.48 -10.08 0.32
N PHE A 159 -0.44 -9.29 0.90
CA PHE A 159 -1.44 -9.79 1.83
C PHE A 159 -2.32 -10.86 1.18
N LEU A 160 -2.79 -10.61 -0.04
CA LEU A 160 -3.55 -11.60 -0.82
C LEU A 160 -2.73 -12.86 -1.08
N LYS A 161 -1.50 -12.74 -1.59
CA LYS A 161 -0.64 -13.90 -1.87
C LYS A 161 -0.48 -14.77 -0.63
N SER A 162 -0.15 -14.15 0.51
CA SER A 162 0.01 -14.88 1.77
C SER A 162 -1.30 -15.52 2.22
N PHE A 163 -2.44 -14.83 2.17
CA PHE A 163 -3.74 -15.41 2.50
C PHE A 163 -4.03 -16.64 1.62
N VAL A 164 -3.83 -16.51 0.31
CA VAL A 164 -4.05 -17.61 -0.64
C VAL A 164 -3.14 -18.79 -0.34
N LEU A 165 -1.83 -18.56 -0.22
CA LEU A 165 -0.85 -19.63 0.00
C LEU A 165 -0.97 -20.30 1.38
N THR A 166 -1.51 -19.62 2.39
CA THR A 166 -1.62 -20.16 3.75
C THR A 166 -3.00 -20.72 4.09
N ARG A 167 -4.08 -20.16 3.52
CA ARG A 167 -5.47 -20.51 3.88
C ARG A 167 -6.30 -21.06 2.73
N ARG A 168 -5.91 -20.82 1.48
CA ARG A 168 -6.69 -21.20 0.28
C ARG A 168 -5.84 -21.93 -0.78
N LEU A 169 -4.72 -22.52 -0.39
CA LEU A 169 -3.80 -23.19 -1.31
C LEU A 169 -4.48 -24.36 -2.01
N GLU A 170 -5.15 -25.22 -1.25
CA GLU A 170 -5.87 -26.37 -1.80
C GLU A 170 -7.00 -25.94 -2.74
N ALA A 171 -7.74 -24.87 -2.37
CA ALA A 171 -8.77 -24.27 -3.23
C ALA A 171 -8.18 -23.81 -4.57
N LEU A 172 -6.99 -23.21 -4.55
CA LEU A 172 -6.33 -22.75 -5.76
C LEU A 172 -5.85 -23.92 -6.63
N LYS A 173 -5.17 -24.91 -6.03
CA LYS A 173 -4.64 -26.09 -6.71
C LYS A 173 -5.71 -26.87 -7.46
N CYS A 174 -6.90 -26.93 -6.89
CA CYS A 174 -8.06 -27.62 -7.45
C CYS A 174 -8.98 -26.69 -8.26
N GLY A 175 -8.53 -25.48 -8.56
CA GLY A 175 -9.25 -24.53 -9.42
C GLY A 175 -10.51 -23.92 -8.80
N ARG A 176 -10.77 -24.07 -7.50
CA ARG A 176 -11.90 -23.46 -6.76
C ARG A 176 -11.63 -22.03 -6.28
N LEU A 177 -10.49 -21.45 -6.62
CA LEU A 177 -10.17 -20.06 -6.33
C LEU A 177 -9.90 -19.26 -7.61
N ILE A 178 -10.58 -18.12 -7.75
CA ILE A 178 -10.26 -17.10 -8.76
C ILE A 178 -9.57 -15.94 -8.07
N VAL A 179 -8.37 -15.58 -8.54
CA VAL A 179 -7.67 -14.37 -8.09
C VAL A 179 -7.42 -13.47 -9.31
N ARG A 180 -7.90 -12.23 -9.28
CA ARG A 180 -7.69 -11.27 -10.38
C ARG A 180 -7.33 -9.89 -9.85
N CYS A 181 -6.37 -9.23 -10.50
CA CYS A 181 -6.14 -7.81 -10.34
C CYS A 181 -6.95 -7.03 -11.39
N CYS A 182 -7.85 -6.16 -10.95
CA CYS A 182 -8.71 -5.38 -11.85
C CYS A 182 -7.88 -4.46 -12.76
N ARG A 183 -6.80 -3.86 -12.22
CA ARG A 183 -5.89 -3.02 -13.01
C ARG A 183 -5.17 -3.81 -14.10
N LYS A 184 -4.69 -5.02 -13.80
CA LYS A 184 -4.07 -5.91 -14.79
C LYS A 184 -5.08 -6.40 -15.84
N ALA A 185 -6.32 -6.63 -15.44
CA ALA A 185 -7.40 -7.04 -16.36
C ALA A 185 -7.83 -5.92 -17.32
N GLN A 186 -7.57 -4.65 -16.98
CA GLN A 186 -7.86 -3.51 -17.85
C GLN A 186 -6.82 -3.33 -18.98
N ASP A 187 -5.60 -3.87 -18.84
CA ASP A 187 -4.56 -3.75 -19.85
C ASP A 187 -5.03 -4.33 -21.19
N THR A 188 -4.99 -3.53 -22.25
CA THR A 188 -5.48 -3.91 -23.59
C THR A 188 -4.73 -5.09 -24.18
N ARG A 189 -3.51 -5.34 -23.71
CA ARG A 189 -2.66 -6.48 -24.09
C ARG A 189 -3.01 -7.77 -23.35
N ASN A 190 -3.82 -7.70 -22.30
CA ASN A 190 -4.18 -8.87 -21.52
C ASN A 190 -5.28 -9.68 -22.22
N PRO A 191 -5.05 -10.97 -22.54
CA PRO A 191 -6.09 -11.82 -23.11
C PRO A 191 -7.30 -12.00 -22.18
N ASP A 192 -7.12 -11.86 -20.86
CA ASP A 192 -8.18 -12.02 -19.85
C ASP A 192 -9.05 -10.76 -19.70
N ARG A 193 -8.95 -9.76 -20.60
CA ARG A 193 -9.68 -8.49 -20.47
C ARG A 193 -11.20 -8.60 -20.66
N ALA A 194 -11.67 -9.68 -21.29
CA ALA A 194 -13.05 -9.80 -21.76
C ALA A 194 -14.09 -9.58 -20.64
N TRP A 195 -13.91 -10.23 -19.49
CA TRP A 195 -14.83 -10.09 -18.36
C TRP A 195 -14.88 -8.65 -17.82
N MET A 196 -13.72 -8.00 -17.73
CA MET A 196 -13.61 -6.61 -17.24
C MET A 196 -14.27 -5.64 -18.20
N THR A 197 -14.07 -5.82 -19.51
CA THR A 197 -14.76 -5.04 -20.55
C THR A 197 -16.27 -5.15 -20.40
N ARG A 198 -16.82 -6.37 -20.24
CA ARG A 198 -18.25 -6.56 -20.03
C ARG A 198 -18.78 -5.88 -18.77
N VAL A 199 -18.11 -6.00 -17.63
CA VAL A 199 -18.53 -5.31 -16.41
C VAL A 199 -18.57 -3.78 -16.62
N LEU A 200 -17.59 -3.23 -17.33
CA LEU A 200 -17.53 -1.80 -17.62
C LEU A 200 -18.63 -1.31 -18.58
N GLU A 201 -19.25 -2.17 -19.38
CA GLU A 201 -20.39 -1.82 -20.25
C GLU A 201 -21.65 -1.39 -19.48
N ASP A 202 -21.74 -1.78 -18.20
CA ASP A 202 -22.80 -1.33 -17.30
C ASP A 202 -22.48 -0.01 -16.59
N SER A 203 -21.35 0.63 -16.89
CA SER A 203 -21.04 1.97 -16.39
C SER A 203 -22.09 2.99 -16.86
N ALA A 204 -22.55 3.86 -15.97
CA ALA A 204 -23.49 4.95 -16.27
C ALA A 204 -22.96 5.92 -17.34
N THR A 205 -21.65 5.97 -17.55
CA THR A 205 -21.02 6.78 -18.59
C THR A 205 -21.09 6.15 -19.99
N ASN A 206 -21.47 4.87 -20.08
CA ASN A 206 -21.48 4.10 -21.32
C ASN A 206 -22.91 3.97 -21.86
N SER A 207 -23.38 5.02 -22.54
CA SER A 207 -24.76 5.12 -23.05
C SER A 207 -25.09 4.18 -24.22
N THR A 208 -24.10 3.49 -24.79
CA THR A 208 -24.23 2.73 -26.04
C THR A 208 -24.57 1.25 -25.86
N SER A 209 -24.46 0.70 -24.65
CA SER A 209 -24.69 -0.72 -24.41
C SER A 209 -26.19 -1.01 -24.22
N THR A 210 -26.76 -1.77 -25.16
CA THR A 210 -28.14 -2.29 -25.13
C THR A 210 -28.27 -3.56 -24.29
N THR A 211 -27.16 -4.15 -23.85
CA THR A 211 -27.14 -5.37 -23.06
C THR A 211 -27.75 -5.09 -21.68
N LEU A 212 -28.84 -5.80 -21.38
CA LEU A 212 -29.42 -5.84 -20.04
C LEU A 212 -28.54 -6.80 -19.22
N ASN A 213 -27.84 -6.28 -18.21
CA ASN A 213 -27.08 -7.05 -17.20
C ASN A 213 -25.66 -7.51 -17.61
N ALA A 214 -24.87 -6.62 -18.23
CA ALA A 214 -23.49 -6.92 -18.64
C ALA A 214 -22.55 -7.26 -17.46
N THR A 215 -22.88 -6.82 -16.24
CA THR A 215 -22.16 -7.17 -15.01
C THR A 215 -22.26 -8.67 -14.71
N ASP A 216 -23.45 -9.26 -14.80
CA ASP A 216 -23.65 -10.71 -14.61
C ASP A 216 -22.94 -11.50 -15.72
N GLU A 217 -23.03 -11.04 -16.97
CA GLU A 217 -22.29 -11.65 -18.07
C GLU A 217 -20.78 -11.59 -17.86
N GLY A 218 -20.27 -10.47 -17.34
CA GLY A 218 -18.88 -10.31 -16.97
C GLY A 218 -18.45 -11.32 -15.89
N LEU A 219 -19.27 -11.52 -14.85
CA LEU A 219 -19.01 -12.56 -13.84
C LEU A 219 -19.00 -13.97 -14.47
N CYS A 220 -19.98 -14.27 -15.33
CA CYS A 220 -20.05 -15.55 -16.03
C CYS A 220 -18.81 -15.80 -16.88
N ASP A 221 -18.36 -14.80 -17.65
CA ASP A 221 -17.16 -14.90 -18.47
C ASP A 221 -15.89 -15.04 -17.63
N LEU A 222 -15.79 -14.34 -16.49
CA LEU A 222 -14.69 -14.52 -15.54
C LEU A 222 -14.59 -15.98 -15.08
N ILE A 223 -15.72 -16.58 -14.70
CA ILE A 223 -15.76 -17.96 -14.25
C ILE A 223 -15.46 -18.93 -15.40
N ARG A 224 -16.12 -18.74 -16.55
CA ARG A 224 -15.94 -19.60 -17.74
C ARG A 224 -14.49 -19.66 -18.17
N THR A 225 -13.86 -18.49 -18.36
CA THR A 225 -12.45 -18.38 -18.77
C THR A 225 -11.49 -18.96 -17.74
N HIS A 226 -11.79 -18.82 -16.44
CA HIS A 226 -11.02 -19.48 -15.39
C HIS A 226 -11.13 -21.00 -15.47
N VAL A 227 -12.34 -21.56 -15.58
CA VAL A 227 -12.56 -23.00 -15.70
C VAL A 227 -11.87 -23.56 -16.95
N GLU A 228 -12.00 -22.87 -18.09
CA GLU A 228 -11.26 -23.14 -19.32
C GLU A 228 -9.75 -23.22 -19.07
N SER A 229 -9.20 -22.20 -18.40
CA SER A 229 -7.76 -22.09 -18.14
C SER A 229 -7.23 -23.16 -17.18
N VAL A 230 -7.97 -23.53 -16.13
CA VAL A 230 -7.48 -24.51 -15.13
C VAL A 230 -7.71 -25.96 -15.56
N THR A 231 -8.75 -26.23 -16.37
CA THR A 231 -9.03 -27.58 -16.88
C THR A 231 -8.36 -27.88 -18.22
N GLY A 232 -7.86 -26.83 -18.91
CA GLY A 232 -7.37 -26.91 -20.28
C GLY A 232 -8.46 -27.31 -21.27
N SER A 233 -9.73 -27.07 -20.94
CA SER A 233 -10.88 -27.59 -21.66
C SER A 233 -11.80 -26.46 -22.11
N PRO A 234 -12.13 -26.35 -23.41
CA PRO A 234 -13.15 -25.40 -23.87
C PRO A 234 -14.45 -25.58 -23.10
N GLN A 235 -15.02 -24.48 -22.63
CA GLN A 235 -16.28 -24.48 -21.89
C GLN A 235 -17.42 -24.08 -22.82
N ASP A 236 -18.54 -24.80 -22.75
CA ASP A 236 -19.75 -24.40 -23.47
C ASP A 236 -20.36 -23.16 -22.82
N ALA A 237 -20.44 -22.05 -23.58
CA ALA A 237 -20.97 -20.78 -23.12
C ALA A 237 -22.41 -20.87 -22.59
N SER A 238 -23.22 -21.81 -23.07
CA SER A 238 -24.61 -21.99 -22.63
C SER A 238 -24.72 -22.34 -21.13
N ASN A 239 -23.71 -23.02 -20.59
CA ASN A 239 -23.59 -23.41 -19.19
C ASN A 239 -23.22 -22.24 -18.26
N TYR A 240 -22.88 -21.07 -18.84
CA TYR A 240 -22.49 -19.85 -18.15
C TYR A 240 -23.44 -18.69 -18.51
N SER A 241 -24.70 -19.00 -18.79
CA SER A 241 -25.72 -18.02 -19.17
C SER A 241 -26.20 -17.11 -18.01
N ASN A 242 -25.97 -17.50 -16.76
CA ASN A 242 -26.26 -16.72 -15.57
C ASN A 242 -25.33 -17.13 -14.42
N SER A 243 -25.24 -16.31 -13.38
CA SER A 243 -24.26 -16.51 -12.30
C SER A 243 -24.44 -17.82 -11.54
N ALA A 244 -25.68 -18.26 -11.30
CA ALA A 244 -25.97 -19.54 -10.64
C ALA A 244 -25.50 -20.74 -11.48
N SER A 245 -25.85 -20.76 -12.77
CA SER A 245 -25.39 -21.80 -13.70
C SER A 245 -23.85 -21.79 -13.87
N ALA A 246 -23.24 -20.60 -13.91
CA ALA A 246 -21.79 -20.46 -14.02
C ALA A 246 -21.06 -21.06 -12.79
N TYR A 247 -21.53 -20.79 -11.58
CA TYR A 247 -20.98 -21.41 -10.36
C TYR A 247 -21.23 -22.92 -10.32
N GLY A 248 -22.42 -23.38 -10.70
CA GLY A 248 -22.72 -24.81 -10.79
C GLY A 248 -21.79 -25.54 -11.75
N SER A 249 -21.53 -24.93 -12.91
CA SER A 249 -20.58 -25.45 -13.90
C SER A 249 -19.15 -25.40 -13.38
N TRP A 250 -18.72 -24.31 -12.75
CA TRP A 250 -17.40 -24.22 -12.12
C TRP A 250 -17.16 -25.38 -11.14
N ILE A 251 -18.10 -25.62 -10.23
CA ILE A 251 -18.04 -26.70 -9.25
C ILE A 251 -17.96 -28.05 -9.95
N ARG A 252 -18.87 -28.34 -10.88
CA ARG A 252 -18.96 -29.63 -11.58
C ARG A 252 -17.70 -29.94 -12.38
N GLU A 253 -17.25 -28.97 -13.19
CA GLU A 253 -16.13 -29.17 -14.11
C GLU A 253 -14.81 -29.34 -13.35
N THR A 254 -14.57 -28.52 -12.32
CA THR A 254 -13.35 -28.66 -11.49
C THR A 254 -13.41 -29.92 -10.63
N LYS A 255 -14.57 -30.29 -10.06
CA LYS A 255 -14.74 -31.56 -9.33
C LYS A 255 -14.39 -32.75 -10.20
N THR A 256 -14.90 -32.77 -11.43
CA THR A 256 -14.64 -33.82 -12.42
C THR A 256 -13.17 -33.83 -12.82
N HIS A 257 -12.61 -32.67 -13.15
CA HIS A 257 -11.24 -32.54 -13.61
C HIS A 257 -10.23 -32.97 -12.55
N PHE A 258 -10.34 -32.44 -11.32
CA PHE A 258 -9.40 -32.73 -10.23
C PHE A 258 -9.79 -33.94 -9.38
N LYS A 259 -10.81 -34.72 -9.79
CA LYS A 259 -11.28 -35.95 -9.12
C LYS A 259 -11.57 -35.73 -7.61
N MET A 260 -12.19 -34.60 -7.27
CA MET A 260 -12.46 -34.25 -5.86
C MET A 260 -13.51 -35.17 -5.25
N GLN A 261 -13.27 -35.62 -4.02
CA GLN A 261 -14.22 -36.40 -3.23
C GLN A 261 -15.25 -35.48 -2.54
N ASP A 262 -16.45 -35.99 -2.26
CA ASP A 262 -17.55 -35.23 -1.63
C ASP A 262 -17.23 -34.71 -0.21
N ASN A 263 -16.34 -35.39 0.50
CA ASN A 263 -15.86 -35.01 1.83
C ASN A 263 -14.85 -33.85 1.81
N HIS A 264 -14.28 -33.52 0.64
CA HIS A 264 -13.29 -32.47 0.43
C HIS A 264 -13.83 -31.31 -0.39
N ASP A 265 -15.15 -31.06 -0.37
CA ASP A 265 -15.73 -29.97 -1.16
C ASP A 265 -15.24 -28.62 -0.63
N VAL A 266 -14.37 -28.00 -1.43
CA VAL A 266 -13.84 -26.66 -1.22
C VAL A 266 -14.76 -25.69 -1.95
N ASP A 267 -15.35 -24.78 -1.18
CA ASP A 267 -16.30 -23.81 -1.72
C ASP A 267 -15.60 -22.84 -2.68
N PRO A 268 -16.21 -22.53 -3.84
CA PRO A 268 -15.68 -21.54 -4.75
C PRO A 268 -15.55 -20.16 -4.11
N LEU A 269 -14.43 -19.49 -4.38
CA LEU A 269 -14.14 -18.14 -3.88
C LEU A 269 -13.54 -17.27 -4.97
N ILE A 270 -14.00 -16.01 -5.04
CA ILE A 270 -13.40 -14.97 -5.89
C ILE A 270 -12.67 -13.96 -5.02
N ILE A 271 -11.43 -13.64 -5.40
CA ILE A 271 -10.60 -12.60 -4.80
C ILE A 271 -10.24 -11.57 -5.87
N LEU A 272 -10.60 -10.31 -5.64
CA LEU A 272 -10.27 -9.20 -6.52
C LEU A 272 -9.28 -8.24 -5.84
N ASP A 273 -8.18 -7.93 -6.53
CA ASP A 273 -7.14 -6.96 -6.14
C ASP A 273 -7.26 -5.67 -6.96
N ASN A 274 -6.80 -4.56 -6.39
CA ASN A 274 -6.85 -3.22 -6.99
C ASN A 274 -8.23 -2.87 -7.60
N CYS A 275 -9.29 -3.04 -6.80
CA CYS A 275 -10.68 -2.84 -7.22
C CYS A 275 -11.08 -1.38 -7.45
N GLU A 276 -10.13 -0.44 -7.45
CA GLU A 276 -10.42 1.00 -7.52
C GLU A 276 -11.22 1.37 -8.77
N LEU A 277 -10.86 0.79 -9.90
CA LEU A 277 -11.53 0.99 -11.18
C LEU A 277 -13.03 0.71 -11.07
N LEU A 278 -13.41 -0.49 -10.61
CA LEU A 278 -14.82 -0.89 -10.50
C LEU A 278 -15.58 -0.07 -9.46
N ALA A 279 -14.90 0.41 -8.43
CA ALA A 279 -15.53 1.22 -7.39
C ALA A 279 -15.79 2.68 -7.81
N GLN A 280 -15.02 3.22 -8.78
CA GLN A 280 -15.20 4.57 -9.32
C GLN A 280 -16.38 4.71 -10.29
N HIS A 281 -16.75 3.63 -10.96
CA HIS A 281 -17.81 3.65 -11.94
C HIS A 281 -19.16 3.32 -11.31
N HIS A 282 -20.14 4.21 -11.49
CA HIS A 282 -21.52 3.94 -11.13
C HIS A 282 -22.16 3.01 -12.15
N HIS A 283 -22.99 2.10 -11.66
CA HIS A 283 -23.82 1.25 -12.50
C HIS A 283 -24.98 2.05 -13.10
N LYS A 284 -25.29 1.82 -14.38
CA LYS A 284 -26.29 2.57 -15.15
C LYS A 284 -27.75 2.39 -14.71
N SER A 285 -28.08 1.30 -14.01
CA SER A 285 -29.45 0.86 -13.73
C SER A 285 -29.67 0.37 -12.29
N PHE A 286 -28.64 -0.16 -11.62
CA PHE A 286 -28.74 -0.61 -10.24
C PHE A 286 -28.67 0.59 -9.29
N VAL A 287 -29.79 0.90 -8.62
CA VAL A 287 -29.90 1.98 -7.64
C VAL A 287 -30.22 1.42 -6.26
N ASN A 288 -29.48 1.87 -5.25
CA ASN A 288 -29.79 1.59 -3.85
C ASN A 288 -31.02 2.41 -3.44
N LYS A 289 -32.19 1.77 -3.45
CA LYS A 289 -33.49 2.41 -3.11
C LYS A 289 -33.46 3.21 -1.80
N PRO A 290 -32.99 2.66 -0.65
CA PRO A 290 -32.87 3.42 0.59
C PRO A 290 -32.06 4.73 0.50
N ALA A 291 -30.97 4.74 -0.29
CA ALA A 291 -30.05 5.87 -0.36
C ALA A 291 -30.25 6.76 -1.60
N GLY A 292 -31.09 6.34 -2.55
CA GLY A 292 -31.28 7.00 -3.84
C GLY A 292 -30.04 7.04 -4.75
N ARG A 293 -28.92 6.39 -4.35
CA ARG A 293 -27.66 6.43 -5.11
C ARG A 293 -27.47 5.21 -6.00
N PRO A 294 -26.88 5.36 -7.20
CA PRO A 294 -26.42 4.21 -7.97
C PRO A 294 -25.44 3.35 -7.17
N PHE A 295 -25.53 2.04 -7.34
CA PHE A 295 -24.46 1.13 -6.94
C PHE A 295 -23.22 1.42 -7.80
N SER A 296 -22.03 1.18 -7.24
CA SER A 296 -20.81 1.06 -8.05
C SER A 296 -20.81 -0.28 -8.80
N LEU A 297 -20.00 -0.40 -9.86
CA LEU A 297 -19.81 -1.67 -10.56
C LEU A 297 -19.22 -2.74 -9.64
N LEU A 298 -18.37 -2.37 -8.68
CA LEU A 298 -17.85 -3.31 -7.68
C LEU A 298 -18.97 -3.87 -6.79
N GLU A 299 -19.89 -3.02 -6.34
CA GLU A 299 -21.05 -3.45 -5.54
C GLU A 299 -21.99 -4.34 -6.36
N ALA A 300 -22.25 -3.99 -7.61
CA ALA A 300 -23.08 -4.78 -8.51
C ALA A 300 -22.44 -6.15 -8.82
N LEU A 301 -21.13 -6.20 -9.10
CA LEU A 301 -20.40 -7.45 -9.32
C LEU A 301 -20.41 -8.33 -8.06
N SER A 302 -20.28 -7.73 -6.88
CA SER A 302 -20.42 -8.46 -5.60
C SER A 302 -21.85 -8.96 -5.39
N LEU A 303 -22.85 -8.21 -5.87
CA LEU A 303 -24.26 -8.62 -5.87
C LEU A 303 -24.57 -9.75 -6.87
N ALA A 304 -23.73 -9.95 -7.89
CA ALA A 304 -23.89 -11.00 -8.90
C ALA A 304 -23.50 -12.39 -8.39
N VAL A 305 -22.56 -12.48 -7.44
CA VAL A 305 -22.05 -13.74 -6.86
C VAL A 305 -23.17 -14.51 -6.15
N PRO A 306 -23.65 -15.68 -6.57
CA PRO A 306 -24.79 -16.33 -5.95
C PRO A 306 -24.50 -16.77 -4.51
N ALA A 307 -25.52 -16.78 -3.64
CA ALA A 307 -25.41 -17.43 -2.33
C ALA A 307 -25.27 -18.97 -2.53
N PRO A 308 -24.50 -19.67 -1.68
CA PRO A 308 -23.86 -19.22 -0.43
C PRO A 308 -22.41 -18.71 -0.60
N TYR A 309 -21.98 -18.42 -1.83
CA TYR A 309 -20.57 -18.19 -2.10
C TYR A 309 -20.08 -16.81 -1.66
N GLY A 310 -18.77 -16.75 -1.45
CA GLY A 310 -18.06 -15.57 -0.97
C GLY A 310 -17.30 -14.84 -2.06
N ILE A 311 -17.13 -13.53 -1.87
CA ILE A 311 -16.18 -12.71 -2.62
C ILE A 311 -15.38 -11.85 -1.65
N PHE A 312 -14.07 -11.78 -1.87
CA PHE A 312 -13.17 -10.87 -1.17
C PHE A 312 -12.63 -9.83 -2.13
N VAL A 313 -12.78 -8.55 -1.79
CA VAL A 313 -12.31 -7.43 -2.61
C VAL A 313 -11.34 -6.56 -1.80
N ILE A 314 -10.19 -6.24 -2.38
CA ILE A 314 -9.21 -5.36 -1.74
C ILE A 314 -8.79 -4.24 -2.69
N GLY A 315 -8.62 -3.05 -2.14
CA GLY A 315 -8.24 -1.88 -2.93
C GLY A 315 -7.84 -0.70 -2.06
N SER A 316 -7.53 0.41 -2.72
CA SER A 316 -7.21 1.67 -2.06
C SER A 316 -8.47 2.42 -1.65
N PHE A 317 -8.34 3.20 -0.58
CA PHE A 317 -9.44 3.95 0.00
C PHE A 317 -10.13 4.90 -1.00
N GLY A 318 -9.44 5.34 -2.06
CA GLY A 318 -9.86 6.42 -2.95
C GLY A 318 -11.04 6.21 -3.84
N THR A 319 -11.73 5.10 -3.65
CA THR A 319 -12.72 4.61 -4.62
C THR A 319 -13.70 3.67 -3.96
N MET A 320 -13.25 2.82 -3.03
CA MET A 320 -14.08 1.81 -2.38
C MET A 320 -14.90 2.40 -1.22
N ARG A 321 -15.82 3.33 -1.54
CA ARG A 321 -16.99 3.59 -0.67
C ARG A 321 -18.04 2.52 -0.93
N LEU A 322 -17.77 1.30 -0.50
CA LEU A 322 -18.86 0.35 -0.31
C LEU A 322 -19.83 1.01 0.67
N LEU A 323 -21.10 1.12 0.26
CA LEU A 323 -22.20 1.80 0.94
C LEU A 323 -22.11 1.75 2.48
N PRO A 324 -22.56 2.80 3.20
CA PRO A 324 -22.75 2.70 4.65
C PRO A 324 -23.53 1.42 4.95
N PHE A 325 -22.88 0.55 5.73
CA PHE A 325 -23.12 -0.88 5.79
C PHE A 325 -24.59 -1.26 6.00
N HIS A 326 -25.39 -0.40 6.65
CA HIS A 326 -26.78 -0.68 7.00
C HIS A 326 -27.73 -0.85 5.80
N SER A 327 -27.57 -0.05 4.73
CA SER A 327 -28.49 -0.11 3.58
C SER A 327 -28.20 -1.32 2.69
N VAL A 328 -26.94 -1.76 2.68
CA VAL A 328 -26.46 -2.85 1.83
C VAL A 328 -26.47 -4.20 2.51
N THR A 329 -26.23 -4.31 3.81
CA THR A 329 -26.34 -5.59 4.53
C THR A 329 -27.71 -6.24 4.35
N ARG A 330 -28.79 -5.44 4.20
CA ARG A 330 -30.12 -5.99 3.93
C ARG A 330 -30.25 -6.63 2.54
N ALA A 331 -29.52 -6.13 1.53
CA ALA A 331 -29.59 -6.61 0.15
C ALA A 331 -28.47 -7.60 -0.24
N LEU A 332 -27.25 -7.40 0.28
CA LEU A 332 -26.05 -8.18 -0.05
C LEU A 332 -25.85 -9.40 0.86
N GLY A 333 -26.63 -9.54 1.93
CA GLY A 333 -26.33 -10.49 2.98
C GLY A 333 -25.22 -9.97 3.90
N SER A 334 -24.26 -10.84 4.24
CA SER A 334 -23.27 -10.52 5.29
C SER A 334 -22.06 -9.83 4.67
N VAL A 335 -21.94 -8.51 4.88
CA VAL A 335 -20.81 -7.69 4.41
C VAL A 335 -19.88 -7.39 5.58
N PHE A 336 -18.58 -7.63 5.40
CA PHE A 336 -17.57 -7.49 6.45
C PHE A 336 -16.37 -6.68 5.95
N ASP A 337 -15.89 -5.78 6.79
CA ASP A 337 -14.64 -5.05 6.59
C ASP A 337 -13.60 -5.56 7.58
N ILE A 338 -12.50 -6.12 7.08
CA ILE A 338 -11.38 -6.61 7.90
C ILE A 338 -10.45 -5.47 8.33
N GLY A 339 -10.82 -4.22 8.02
CA GLY A 339 -10.10 -3.01 8.32
C GLY A 339 -8.94 -2.74 7.36
N PRO A 340 -8.27 -1.59 7.54
CA PRO A 340 -7.10 -1.25 6.75
C PRO A 340 -5.87 -2.04 7.17
N LEU A 341 -5.02 -2.31 6.17
CA LEU A 341 -3.66 -2.77 6.32
C LEU A 341 -2.77 -1.58 6.74
N ALA A 342 -2.72 -1.29 8.04
CA ALA A 342 -1.88 -0.24 8.63
C ALA A 342 -0.38 -0.38 8.29
N PRO A 343 0.43 0.67 8.21
CA PRO A 343 1.89 0.53 8.08
C PRO A 343 2.48 -0.41 9.14
N LEU A 344 3.65 -1.00 8.85
CA LEU A 344 4.33 -1.86 9.82
C LEU A 344 4.78 -1.02 11.02
N SER A 345 4.76 -1.62 12.21
CA SER A 345 5.49 -1.04 13.34
C SER A 345 7.00 -1.13 13.12
N ASN A 346 7.80 -0.46 13.94
CA ASN A 346 9.26 -0.59 13.88
C ASN A 346 9.70 -2.06 14.09
N ALA A 347 9.06 -2.78 15.02
CA ALA A 347 9.32 -4.20 15.24
C ALA A 347 8.87 -5.05 14.04
N GLY A 348 7.73 -4.72 13.44
CA GLY A 348 7.23 -5.37 12.22
C GLY A 348 8.17 -5.18 11.03
N TYR A 349 8.70 -3.97 10.84
CA TYR A 349 9.71 -3.69 9.82
C TYR A 349 10.99 -4.49 10.06
N ALA A 350 11.54 -4.50 11.27
CA ALA A 350 12.75 -5.27 11.59
C ALA A 350 12.57 -6.77 11.32
N LYS A 351 11.40 -7.33 11.62
CA LYS A 351 11.04 -8.71 11.26
C LYS A 351 10.91 -8.89 9.74
N ALA A 352 10.34 -7.93 9.03
CA ALA A 352 10.19 -8.01 7.57
C ALA A 352 11.55 -8.06 6.85
N LEU A 353 12.55 -7.32 7.32
CA LEU A 353 13.91 -7.38 6.78
C LEU A 353 14.50 -8.79 6.81
N THR A 354 14.37 -9.43 7.97
CA THR A 354 15.03 -10.71 8.29
C THR A 354 14.26 -11.93 7.79
N GLU A 355 12.94 -11.93 7.97
CA GLU A 355 12.11 -13.11 7.69
C GLU A 355 11.52 -13.11 6.27
N SER A 356 11.28 -11.93 5.70
CA SER A 356 10.49 -11.79 4.48
C SER A 356 11.32 -11.36 3.28
N TRP A 357 12.12 -10.32 3.42
CA TRP A 357 12.87 -9.78 2.28
C TRP A 357 14.23 -10.45 2.11
N ASN A 358 14.72 -11.12 3.17
CA ASN A 358 16.04 -11.74 3.20
C ASN A 358 17.12 -10.76 2.71
N LYS A 359 17.02 -9.51 3.19
CA LYS A 359 17.93 -8.41 2.85
C LYS A 359 18.64 -7.95 4.11
N GLU A 360 19.96 -7.84 4.01
CA GLU A 360 20.76 -7.15 5.02
C GLU A 360 20.59 -5.64 4.85
N VAL A 361 20.27 -4.98 5.96
CA VAL A 361 20.21 -3.52 6.08
C VAL A 361 21.21 -3.11 7.14
N ASP A 362 21.88 -1.98 6.94
CA ASP A 362 22.72 -1.41 7.99
C ASP A 362 21.84 -1.06 9.19
N VAL A 363 22.17 -1.59 10.36
CA VAL A 363 21.43 -1.35 11.61
C VAL A 363 21.27 0.15 11.90
N ASN A 364 22.24 0.97 11.53
CA ASN A 364 22.18 2.42 11.71
C ASN A 364 21.14 3.11 10.81
N LEU A 365 20.71 2.44 9.73
CA LEU A 365 19.72 2.94 8.79
C LEU A 365 18.30 2.46 9.11
N HIS A 366 18.11 1.50 10.02
CA HIS A 366 16.79 0.96 10.36
C HIS A 366 15.83 2.07 10.82
N GLU A 367 16.23 2.83 11.84
CA GLU A 367 15.39 3.88 12.42
C GLU A 367 15.15 5.06 11.44
N PRO A 368 16.18 5.60 10.75
CA PRO A 368 15.97 6.59 9.69
C PRO A 368 15.00 6.15 8.60
N LEU A 369 15.15 4.93 8.07
CA LEU A 369 14.28 4.40 7.01
C LEU A 369 12.86 4.22 7.53
N PHE A 370 12.69 3.69 8.74
CA PHE A 370 11.38 3.53 9.35
C PHE A 370 10.65 4.87 9.42
N HIS A 371 11.28 5.90 9.99
CA HIS A 371 10.66 7.22 10.16
C HIS A 371 10.45 7.97 8.83
N LEU A 372 11.36 7.80 7.87
CA LEU A 372 11.23 8.41 6.55
C LEU A 372 10.03 7.85 5.77
N THR A 373 9.70 6.58 6.00
CA THR A 373 8.63 5.85 5.32
C THR A 373 7.36 5.66 6.15
N GLU A 374 7.40 5.99 7.44
CA GLU A 374 6.37 5.67 8.44
C GLU A 374 5.96 4.18 8.39
N GLY A 375 6.93 3.28 8.22
CA GLY A 375 6.68 1.84 8.21
C GLY A 375 5.97 1.30 6.94
N MET A 376 5.85 2.11 5.88
CA MET A 376 5.11 1.73 4.67
C MET A 376 5.84 0.64 3.85
N PRO A 377 5.27 -0.56 3.68
CA PRO A 377 5.96 -1.69 3.05
C PRO A 377 6.52 -1.39 1.65
N ARG A 378 5.74 -0.71 0.80
CA ARG A 378 6.19 -0.37 -0.56
C ARG A 378 7.38 0.59 -0.55
N LEU A 379 7.37 1.59 0.31
CA LEU A 379 8.46 2.55 0.44
C LEU A 379 9.72 1.89 0.99
N LEU A 380 9.57 1.09 2.05
CA LEU A 380 10.66 0.29 2.62
C LEU A 380 11.28 -0.66 1.59
N ARG A 381 10.48 -1.30 0.74
CA ARG A 381 11.00 -2.14 -0.35
C ARG A 381 11.70 -1.34 -1.43
N LEU A 382 11.19 -0.17 -1.80
CA LEU A 382 11.87 0.71 -2.75
C LEU A 382 13.24 1.16 -2.22
N ALA A 383 13.40 1.36 -0.92
CA ALA A 383 14.69 1.64 -0.29
C ALA A 383 15.70 0.48 -0.39
N LEU A 384 15.21 -0.75 -0.55
CA LEU A 384 16.03 -1.97 -0.67
C LEU A 384 16.35 -2.36 -2.11
N SER A 385 15.71 -1.72 -3.08
CA SER A 385 15.98 -1.95 -4.50
C SER A 385 17.44 -1.61 -4.82
N GLN A 386 18.17 -2.57 -5.37
CA GLN A 386 19.57 -2.40 -5.73
C GLN A 386 19.70 -1.59 -7.02
N GLU A 387 20.63 -0.64 -7.02
CA GLU A 387 21.16 -0.04 -8.25
C GLU A 387 22.00 -1.08 -9.01
N PRO A 388 22.26 -0.88 -10.32
CA PRO A 388 23.10 -1.78 -11.13
C PRO A 388 24.49 -2.08 -10.54
N GLN A 389 24.98 -1.21 -9.65
CA GLN A 389 26.27 -1.34 -8.98
C GLN A 389 26.21 -2.18 -7.69
N GLY A 390 25.06 -2.78 -7.36
CA GLY A 390 24.86 -3.62 -6.17
C GLY A 390 24.69 -2.85 -4.86
N VAL A 391 24.71 -1.51 -4.91
CA VAL A 391 24.43 -0.61 -3.79
C VAL A 391 22.92 -0.34 -3.72
N SER A 392 22.35 -0.25 -2.53
CA SER A 392 20.97 0.20 -2.34
C SER A 392 20.93 1.27 -1.27
N PHE A 393 19.85 2.07 -1.25
CA PHE A 393 19.67 3.11 -0.24
C PHE A 393 19.71 2.55 1.20
N ALA A 394 19.22 1.33 1.41
CA ALA A 394 19.26 0.62 2.68
C ALA A 394 20.55 -0.20 2.94
N ARG A 395 21.50 -0.25 1.99
CA ARG A 395 22.71 -1.08 2.10
C ARG A 395 23.94 -0.34 1.57
N GLY A 396 24.76 0.13 2.49
CA GLY A 396 26.05 0.79 2.23
C GLY A 396 26.46 1.67 3.40
N SER A 397 27.65 2.27 3.34
CA SER A 397 28.07 3.29 4.33
C SER A 397 27.16 4.53 4.26
N ALA A 398 27.23 5.43 5.25
CA ALA A 398 26.48 6.69 5.23
C ALA A 398 26.63 7.46 3.90
N ASN A 399 27.80 7.37 3.26
CA ASN A 399 28.05 7.97 1.94
C ASN A 399 27.19 7.36 0.82
N ALA A 400 26.91 6.05 0.90
CA ALA A 400 26.02 5.37 -0.05
C ALA A 400 24.56 5.81 0.13
N PHE A 401 24.14 6.10 1.37
CA PHE A 401 22.80 6.62 1.65
C PHE A 401 22.57 7.96 0.93
N SER A 402 23.50 8.92 1.02
CA SER A 402 23.36 10.20 0.29
C SER A 402 23.30 9.97 -1.22
N ARG A 403 24.25 9.18 -1.74
CA ARG A 403 24.35 8.92 -3.19
C ARG A 403 23.08 8.33 -3.77
N CYS A 404 22.44 7.40 -3.04
CA CYS A 404 21.23 6.72 -3.48
C CYS A 404 19.95 7.48 -3.09
N PHE A 405 20.02 8.53 -2.26
CA PHE A 405 18.84 9.23 -1.76
C PHE A 405 18.02 9.88 -2.89
N GLU A 406 18.66 10.58 -3.81
CA GLU A 406 17.97 11.21 -4.95
C GLU A 406 17.34 10.19 -5.91
N GLY A 407 18.02 9.05 -6.11
CA GLY A 407 17.48 7.92 -6.85
C GLY A 407 16.24 7.34 -6.18
N TYR A 408 16.29 7.17 -4.86
CA TYR A 408 15.16 6.71 -4.05
C TYR A 408 14.00 7.71 -4.08
N LYS A 409 14.25 9.00 -3.85
CA LYS A 409 13.26 10.10 -3.94
C LYS A 409 12.56 10.10 -5.29
N THR A 410 13.32 9.97 -6.38
CA THR A 410 12.78 9.87 -7.73
C THR A 410 11.89 8.62 -7.90
N ALA A 411 12.32 7.48 -7.36
CA ALA A 411 11.53 6.24 -7.39
C ALA A 411 10.23 6.36 -6.58
N VAL A 412 10.27 7.00 -5.41
CA VAL A 412 9.09 7.31 -4.60
C VAL A 412 8.14 8.23 -5.36
N LYS A 413 8.63 9.33 -5.93
CA LYS A 413 7.83 10.26 -6.74
C LYS A 413 7.13 9.53 -7.89
N ARG A 414 7.86 8.68 -8.63
CA ARG A 414 7.28 7.85 -9.70
C ARG A 414 6.23 6.87 -9.17
N SER A 415 6.47 6.30 -7.99
CA SER A 415 5.60 5.33 -7.35
C SER A 415 4.27 5.93 -6.87
N TYR A 416 4.26 7.17 -6.40
CA TYR A 416 3.04 7.89 -6.03
C TYR A 416 2.40 8.58 -7.25
N GLY A 417 3.19 8.85 -8.29
CA GLY A 417 2.74 9.52 -9.51
C GLY A 417 2.29 10.95 -9.22
N ASN A 418 1.39 11.46 -10.05
CA ASN A 418 0.83 12.81 -9.91
C ASN A 418 -0.31 12.87 -8.88
N ALA A 419 -0.46 11.87 -8.00
CA ALA A 419 -1.57 11.77 -7.06
C ALA A 419 -1.69 12.99 -6.12
N HIS A 420 -0.56 13.64 -5.82
CA HIS A 420 -0.52 14.82 -4.98
C HIS A 420 -0.69 16.14 -5.75
N GLU A 421 -0.57 16.19 -7.07
CA GLU A 421 -0.60 17.48 -7.80
C GLU A 421 -1.94 18.21 -7.61
N GLN A 422 -3.06 17.48 -7.73
CA GLN A 422 -4.40 18.03 -7.54
C GLN A 422 -4.79 18.19 -6.06
N SER A 423 -4.02 17.60 -5.15
CA SER A 423 -4.34 17.55 -3.72
C SER A 423 -3.24 18.14 -2.84
N LEU A 424 -2.31 18.89 -3.44
CA LEU A 424 -1.04 19.28 -2.82
C LEU A 424 -1.25 20.06 -1.53
N ALA A 425 -2.19 21.01 -1.54
CA ALA A 425 -2.50 21.83 -0.36
C ALA A 425 -3.02 20.99 0.82
N HIS A 426 -3.88 20.00 0.53
CA HIS A 426 -4.38 19.06 1.53
C HIS A 426 -3.29 18.09 1.98
N ALA A 427 -2.49 17.57 1.05
CA ALA A 427 -1.39 16.65 1.35
C ALA A 427 -0.32 17.31 2.23
N TYR A 428 0.01 18.58 1.96
CA TYR A 428 0.92 19.37 2.78
C TYR A 428 0.37 19.61 4.19
N SER A 429 -0.91 19.97 4.32
CA SER A 429 -1.53 20.16 5.64
C SER A 429 -1.59 18.84 6.43
N CYS A 430 -1.86 17.72 5.75
CA CYS A 430 -1.77 16.38 6.33
C CYS A 430 -0.34 16.01 6.74
N LEU A 431 0.68 16.41 5.96
CA LEU A 431 2.08 16.25 6.35
C LEU A 431 2.38 17.04 7.62
N LEU A 432 1.95 18.30 7.73
CA LEU A 432 2.15 19.09 8.96
C LEU A 432 1.51 18.41 10.18
N ALA A 433 0.27 17.95 10.04
CA ALA A 433 -0.43 17.21 11.10
C ALA A 433 0.32 15.92 11.49
N SER A 434 0.77 15.14 10.50
CA SER A 434 1.53 13.90 10.71
C SER A 434 2.87 14.15 11.39
N SER A 435 3.66 15.09 10.85
CA SER A 435 5.01 15.44 11.32
C SER A 435 4.99 15.96 12.75
N THR A 436 3.91 16.64 13.12
CA THR A 436 3.72 17.19 14.46
C THR A 436 2.89 16.30 15.38
N LYS A 437 2.48 15.12 14.90
CA LYS A 437 1.66 14.13 15.62
C LYS A 437 0.35 14.71 16.16
N ALA A 438 -0.26 15.62 15.39
CA ALA A 438 -1.53 16.24 15.73
C ALA A 438 -2.66 15.22 15.89
N THR A 439 -3.45 15.43 16.93
CA THR A 439 -4.69 14.69 17.15
C THR A 439 -5.73 15.21 16.16
N VAL A 440 -6.31 14.32 15.37
CA VAL A 440 -7.30 14.67 14.35
C VAL A 440 -8.39 13.63 14.29
N GLN A 441 -9.61 14.05 13.92
CA GLN A 441 -10.72 13.13 13.63
C GLN A 441 -10.83 12.86 12.13
N GLY A 442 -11.36 11.70 11.75
CA GLY A 442 -11.50 11.36 10.33
C GLY A 442 -12.43 12.32 9.58
N ASP A 443 -13.51 12.74 10.20
CA ASP A 443 -14.49 13.70 9.66
C ASP A 443 -14.10 15.17 9.86
N GLU A 444 -12.98 15.44 10.52
CA GLU A 444 -12.47 16.81 10.70
C GLU A 444 -11.98 17.39 9.37
N VAL A 445 -12.32 18.67 9.14
CA VAL A 445 -11.91 19.42 7.95
C VAL A 445 -10.41 19.71 7.97
N ILE A 446 -9.75 19.48 6.84
CA ILE A 446 -8.36 19.84 6.62
C ILE A 446 -8.30 21.32 6.23
N HIS A 447 -7.88 22.16 7.17
CA HIS A 447 -7.62 23.56 6.90
C HIS A 447 -6.31 23.70 6.12
N ILE A 448 -6.36 24.33 4.96
CA ILE A 448 -5.22 24.59 4.07
C ILE A 448 -4.73 26.04 4.18
N ASN A 449 -3.49 26.27 3.74
CA ASN A 449 -2.93 27.62 3.60
C ASN A 449 -3.86 28.50 2.74
N PRO A 450 -4.34 29.65 3.26
CA PRO A 450 -5.22 30.57 2.53
C PRO A 450 -4.64 31.04 1.20
N LEU A 451 -3.31 31.17 1.10
CA LEU A 451 -2.62 31.59 -0.12
C LEU A 451 -2.70 30.55 -1.24
N TRP A 452 -3.05 29.30 -0.92
CA TRP A 452 -3.20 28.20 -1.86
C TRP A 452 -4.67 27.87 -2.14
N ARG A 453 -5.59 28.64 -1.55
CA ARG A 453 -7.02 28.41 -1.74
C ARG A 453 -7.43 28.92 -3.11
N GLU A 454 -7.64 28.00 -4.05
CA GLU A 454 -8.34 28.34 -5.28
C GLU A 454 -9.83 28.59 -4.98
N PRO A 455 -10.50 29.54 -5.68
CA PRO A 455 -11.90 29.89 -5.41
C PRO A 455 -12.90 28.72 -5.48
N ALA A 456 -12.52 27.62 -6.15
CA ALA A 456 -13.35 26.43 -6.35
C ALA A 456 -12.89 25.20 -5.55
N LEU A 457 -11.89 25.34 -4.66
CA LEU A 457 -11.32 24.16 -4.00
C LEU A 457 -12.29 23.59 -2.96
N LYS A 458 -12.81 22.39 -3.24
CA LYS A 458 -13.68 21.64 -2.31
C LYS A 458 -12.94 21.42 -0.99
N SER A 459 -13.59 21.76 0.13
CA SER A 459 -13.08 21.43 1.46
C SER A 459 -13.01 19.92 1.65
N TRP A 460 -11.86 19.39 2.08
CA TRP A 460 -11.66 17.97 2.34
C TRP A 460 -11.60 17.70 3.83
N THR A 461 -12.08 16.53 4.25
CA THR A 461 -11.85 15.97 5.57
C THR A 461 -10.63 15.04 5.58
N TYR A 462 -10.14 14.63 6.74
CA TYR A 462 -9.10 13.60 6.81
C TYR A 462 -9.53 12.28 6.16
N ASN A 463 -10.79 11.88 6.27
CA ASN A 463 -11.36 10.73 5.58
C ASN A 463 -11.31 10.89 4.06
N ASP A 464 -11.54 12.11 3.55
CA ASP A 464 -11.32 12.40 2.13
C ASP A 464 -9.83 12.32 1.77
N ALA A 465 -8.90 12.74 2.64
CA ALA A 465 -7.47 12.54 2.40
C ALA A 465 -7.05 11.05 2.41
N ILE A 466 -7.63 10.23 3.29
CA ILE A 466 -7.45 8.76 3.24
C ILE A 466 -7.94 8.25 1.89
N PHE A 467 -9.12 8.68 1.46
CA PHE A 467 -9.69 8.37 0.14
C PHE A 467 -8.65 8.72 -0.93
N HIS A 468 -8.17 9.95 -1.01
CA HIS A 468 -7.16 10.33 -2.00
C HIS A 468 -5.76 9.71 -1.78
N SER A 469 -5.61 8.73 -0.89
CA SER A 469 -4.38 7.99 -0.60
C SER A 469 -3.23 8.90 -0.20
N ILE A 470 -3.54 10.02 0.47
CA ILE A 470 -2.56 10.94 1.03
C ILE A 470 -1.87 10.32 2.24
N GLY A 471 -2.65 9.65 3.10
CA GLY A 471 -2.16 9.06 4.34
C GLY A 471 -3.21 8.17 4.99
N LEU A 472 -2.91 7.67 6.19
CA LEU A 472 -3.79 6.80 6.96
C LEU A 472 -4.18 7.48 8.28
N HIS A 473 -5.45 7.39 8.65
CA HIS A 473 -5.87 7.71 10.01
C HIS A 473 -5.72 6.49 10.91
N ASN A 474 -4.96 6.63 12.00
CA ASN A 474 -4.84 5.64 13.06
C ASN A 474 -5.88 5.97 14.15
N GLU A 475 -6.94 5.19 14.22
CA GLU A 475 -8.04 5.40 15.17
C GLU A 475 -7.62 5.29 16.64
N GLN A 476 -6.61 4.47 16.95
CA GLN A 476 -6.15 4.26 18.33
C GLN A 476 -5.37 5.46 18.83
N SER A 477 -4.45 5.98 18.03
CA SER A 477 -3.67 7.16 18.38
C SER A 477 -4.36 8.48 18.02
N LYS A 478 -5.48 8.43 17.29
CA LYS A 478 -6.18 9.59 16.71
C LYS A 478 -5.25 10.48 15.88
N ARG A 479 -4.32 9.87 15.13
CA ARG A 479 -3.31 10.60 14.33
C ARG A 479 -3.48 10.28 12.86
N PHE A 480 -3.18 11.25 12.01
CA PHE A 480 -3.02 11.02 10.59
C PHE A 480 -1.54 10.80 10.25
N ILE A 481 -1.25 9.78 9.47
CA ILE A 481 0.11 9.33 9.14
C ILE A 481 0.35 9.57 7.66
N VAL A 482 1.34 10.41 7.35
CA VAL A 482 1.86 10.67 6.01
C VAL A 482 3.36 10.36 6.01
N PRO A 483 3.85 9.42 5.17
CA PRO A 483 5.27 9.18 5.03
C PRO A 483 6.00 10.46 4.57
N PRO A 484 6.99 10.96 5.31
CA PRO A 484 7.68 12.20 4.97
C PRO A 484 8.28 12.20 3.55
N ILE A 485 8.83 11.07 3.11
CA ILE A 485 9.41 10.94 1.75
C ILE A 485 8.39 11.08 0.61
N ALA A 486 7.09 10.97 0.89
CA ALA A 486 6.05 11.14 -0.12
C ALA A 486 5.83 12.60 -0.53
N LEU A 487 6.31 13.56 0.26
CA LEU A 487 6.19 14.99 -0.02
C LEU A 487 7.52 15.71 0.28
N VAL A 488 8.22 16.10 -0.78
CA VAL A 488 9.55 16.71 -0.72
C VAL A 488 9.53 18.17 -1.15
N ASP A 489 10.60 18.90 -0.87
CA ASP A 489 10.69 20.35 -1.09
C ASP A 489 10.40 20.78 -2.52
N GLU A 490 10.77 19.98 -3.52
CA GLU A 490 10.52 20.32 -4.94
C GLU A 490 9.06 20.18 -5.34
N MET A 491 8.22 19.59 -4.49
CA MET A 491 6.80 19.39 -4.77
C MET A 491 5.93 20.56 -4.29
N VAL A 492 6.43 21.39 -3.37
CA VAL A 492 5.67 22.48 -2.74
C VAL A 492 5.99 23.83 -3.40
N PRO A 493 5.00 24.73 -3.56
CA PRO A 493 5.20 25.98 -4.30
C PRO A 493 6.04 26.98 -3.49
N GLN A 494 7.13 27.46 -4.09
CA GLN A 494 7.91 28.56 -3.52
C GLN A 494 7.54 29.89 -4.21
N PRO A 495 7.49 31.04 -3.49
CA PRO A 495 7.89 31.25 -2.09
C PRO A 495 6.73 31.13 -1.08
N THR A 496 5.54 30.66 -1.49
CA THR A 496 4.33 30.70 -0.65
C THR A 496 4.24 29.56 0.37
N THR A 497 5.17 28.60 0.34
CA THR A 497 5.28 27.53 1.34
C THR A 497 5.91 28.06 2.63
N PRO A 498 5.20 28.01 3.77
CA PRO A 498 5.72 28.55 5.03
C PRO A 498 6.78 27.65 5.69
N ILE A 499 6.73 26.34 5.45
CA ILE A 499 7.68 25.36 5.99
C ILE A 499 8.00 24.34 4.89
N LEU A 500 9.27 24.24 4.50
CA LEU A 500 9.68 23.19 3.58
C LEU A 500 9.63 21.83 4.30
N PRO A 501 9.19 20.73 3.65
CA PRO A 501 9.23 19.39 4.22
C PRO A 501 10.56 19.03 4.89
N SER A 502 11.70 19.40 4.30
CA SER A 502 13.04 19.19 4.87
C SER A 502 13.31 19.92 6.18
N GLN A 503 12.61 21.03 6.45
CA GLN A 503 12.73 21.77 7.71
C GLN A 503 12.06 21.03 8.88
N LEU A 504 11.04 20.20 8.60
CA LEU A 504 10.41 19.30 9.59
C LEU A 504 11.12 17.95 9.67
N HIS A 505 11.62 17.47 8.53
CA HIS A 505 12.30 16.19 8.40
C HIS A 505 13.67 16.39 7.75
N PRO A 506 14.73 16.66 8.54
CA PRO A 506 16.04 16.98 7.98
C PRO A 506 16.63 15.88 7.07
N PHE A 507 16.20 14.63 7.22
CA PHE A 507 16.59 13.52 6.33
C PHE A 507 16.05 13.62 4.90
N LEU A 508 15.19 14.60 4.61
CA LEU A 508 14.81 14.93 3.24
C LEU A 508 15.86 15.79 2.52
N ASP A 509 16.89 16.28 3.23
CA ASP A 509 18.02 17.00 2.65
C ASP A 509 19.24 16.05 2.51
N ALA A 510 19.69 15.86 1.27
CA ALA A 510 20.89 15.08 0.97
C ALA A 510 22.14 15.61 1.71
N ASN A 511 22.28 16.92 1.86
CA ASN A 511 23.44 17.53 2.53
C ASN A 511 23.48 17.22 4.03
N PHE A 512 22.32 16.93 4.64
CA PHE A 512 22.27 16.50 6.03
C PHE A 512 22.81 15.09 6.19
N ILE A 513 22.42 14.19 5.28
CA ILE A 513 22.88 12.82 5.26
C ILE A 513 24.41 12.77 5.08
N GLU A 514 24.97 13.56 4.16
CA GLU A 514 26.41 13.58 3.86
C GLU A 514 27.26 13.98 5.06
N ARG A 515 26.73 14.84 5.93
CA ARG A 515 27.39 15.27 7.17
C ARG A 515 27.39 14.18 8.25
N GLY A 516 27.01 12.95 7.90
CA GLY A 516 27.15 11.77 8.74
C GLY A 516 26.02 11.58 9.76
N GLY A 517 24.91 12.34 9.65
CA GLY A 517 23.73 12.23 10.52
C GLY A 517 24.05 12.28 12.02
N ALA A 518 25.25 12.74 12.40
CA ALA A 518 25.85 12.49 13.69
C ALA A 518 25.23 13.42 14.73
N ARG A 519 24.07 13.04 15.29
CA ARG A 519 23.41 13.63 16.47
C ARG A 519 23.68 15.12 16.65
N ASP A 520 23.44 15.89 15.60
CA ASP A 520 23.56 17.32 15.69
C ASP A 520 22.36 17.81 16.50
N LYS A 521 22.62 18.07 17.78
CA LYS A 521 21.62 18.58 18.72
C LYS A 521 20.90 19.79 18.12
N ASN A 522 21.63 20.66 17.41
CA ASN A 522 21.07 21.89 16.84
C ASN A 522 20.00 21.58 15.79
N MET A 523 20.12 20.45 15.10
CA MET A 523 19.17 20.07 14.05
C MET A 523 17.85 19.56 14.60
N PHE A 524 17.89 18.74 15.66
CA PHE A 524 16.67 18.36 16.35
C PHE A 524 15.95 19.60 16.89
N GLU A 525 16.69 20.51 17.53
CA GLU A 525 16.10 21.73 18.09
C GLU A 525 15.46 22.60 17.00
N LYS A 526 16.17 22.81 15.88
CA LYS A 526 15.62 23.54 14.72
C LYS A 526 14.36 22.88 14.17
N ALA A 527 14.38 21.57 13.91
CA ALA A 527 13.21 20.84 13.42
C ALA A 527 12.04 20.87 14.42
N PHE A 528 12.33 20.85 15.73
CA PHE A 528 11.32 21.00 16.78
C PHE A 528 10.66 22.38 16.74
N LEU A 529 11.43 23.45 16.53
CA LEU A 529 10.88 24.80 16.40
C LEU A 529 9.98 24.95 15.16
N TYR A 530 10.34 24.32 14.04
CA TYR A 530 9.45 24.22 12.88
C TYR A 530 8.20 23.40 13.20
N ALA A 531 8.28 22.36 14.05
CA ALA A 531 7.11 21.61 14.48
C ALA A 531 6.16 22.44 15.35
N VAL A 532 6.68 23.29 16.24
CA VAL A 532 5.88 24.28 16.99
C VAL A 532 5.20 25.26 16.03
N PHE A 533 5.95 25.79 15.05
CA PHE A 533 5.38 26.69 14.04
C PHE A 533 4.32 25.98 13.16
N ALA A 534 4.53 24.72 12.80
CA ALA A 534 3.57 23.92 12.06
C ALA A 534 2.25 23.72 12.84
N ARG A 535 2.30 23.44 14.15
CA ARG A 535 1.10 23.39 14.99
C ARG A 535 0.39 24.74 15.06
N TYR A 536 1.13 25.84 15.19
CA TYR A 536 0.57 27.18 15.09
C TYR A 536 -0.16 27.39 13.75
N LEU A 537 0.44 26.99 12.62
CA LEU A 537 -0.17 27.14 11.30
C LEU A 537 -1.48 26.34 11.17
N LEU A 538 -1.52 25.10 11.67
CA LEU A 538 -2.73 24.27 11.64
C LEU A 538 -3.91 24.94 12.36
N VAL A 539 -3.66 25.53 13.53
CA VAL A 539 -4.70 26.25 14.29
C VAL A 539 -5.00 27.62 13.68
N PHE A 540 -3.98 28.33 13.19
CA PHE A 540 -4.13 29.61 12.52
C PHE A 540 -4.98 29.48 11.26
N TRP A 541 -4.78 28.48 10.41
CA TRP A 541 -5.61 28.29 9.20
C TRP A 541 -7.06 27.88 9.50
N ARG A 542 -7.31 27.32 10.68
CA ARG A 542 -8.67 27.05 11.17
C ARG A 542 -9.40 28.32 11.56
N THR A 543 -8.72 29.22 12.27
CA THR A 543 -9.36 30.40 12.91
C THR A 543 -9.16 31.71 12.16
N MET A 544 -8.11 31.79 11.32
CA MET A 544 -7.55 33.01 10.74
C MET A 544 -7.18 34.09 11.76
N ASN A 545 -7.05 33.73 13.04
CA ASN A 545 -6.64 34.65 14.10
C ASN A 545 -5.13 34.49 14.38
N PRO A 546 -4.29 35.52 14.16
CA PRO A 546 -2.85 35.42 14.38
C PRO A 546 -2.46 35.21 15.85
N TRP A 547 -3.37 35.41 16.80
CA TRP A 547 -3.16 35.07 18.21
C TRP A 547 -3.87 33.75 18.51
N VAL A 548 -3.08 32.67 18.52
CA VAL A 548 -3.52 31.30 18.71
C VAL A 548 -3.35 30.89 20.18
N PRO A 549 -4.31 30.21 20.81
CA PRO A 549 -4.16 29.68 22.17
C PRO A 549 -2.93 28.76 22.29
N LEU A 550 -2.08 29.00 23.29
CA LEU A 550 -0.81 28.27 23.44
C LEU A 550 -1.04 26.78 23.74
N ASN A 551 -2.12 26.47 24.46
CA ASN A 551 -2.54 25.10 24.76
C ASN A 551 -2.93 24.30 23.52
N GLU A 552 -3.52 24.95 22.49
CA GLU A 552 -3.82 24.29 21.22
C GLU A 552 -2.55 24.00 20.40
N VAL A 553 -1.53 24.88 20.46
CA VAL A 553 -0.24 24.65 19.78
C VAL A 553 0.49 23.44 20.37
N PHE A 554 0.42 23.27 21.70
CA PHE A 554 1.05 22.16 22.42
C PHE A 554 0.06 21.02 22.78
N ASP A 555 -1.06 20.91 22.06
CA ASP A 555 -2.07 19.88 22.33
C ASP A 555 -1.47 18.46 22.29
N GLY A 556 -1.76 17.69 23.35
CA GLY A 556 -1.24 16.34 23.57
C GLY A 556 0.22 16.26 23.99
N ALA A 557 0.95 17.39 24.06
CA ALA A 557 2.38 17.42 24.41
C ALA A 557 2.66 17.94 25.82
N ILE A 558 1.65 18.42 26.55
CA ILE A 558 1.79 18.92 27.91
C ILE A 558 1.02 18.02 28.86
N ASN A 559 1.56 17.81 30.07
CA ASN A 559 0.86 17.09 31.12
C ASN A 559 -0.51 17.76 31.39
N PRO A 560 -1.63 17.01 31.39
CA PRO A 560 -2.97 17.56 31.64
C PRO A 560 -3.06 18.47 32.88
N GLU A 561 -2.27 18.22 33.92
CA GLU A 561 -2.24 19.04 35.14
C GLU A 561 -1.58 20.42 34.93
N GLN A 562 -0.65 20.52 33.98
CA GLN A 562 0.08 21.75 33.64
C GLN A 562 -0.62 22.60 32.56
N VAL A 563 -1.65 22.07 31.88
CA VAL A 563 -2.38 22.79 30.81
C VAL A 563 -2.94 24.12 31.31
N LYS A 564 -3.48 24.16 32.54
CA LYS A 564 -3.99 25.39 33.17
C LYS A 564 -2.96 26.51 33.29
N LEU A 565 -1.66 26.17 33.32
CA LEU A 565 -0.57 27.14 33.39
C LEU A 565 -0.39 27.89 32.07
N ILE A 566 -0.78 27.29 30.94
CA ILE A 566 -0.61 27.89 29.61
C ILE A 566 -1.93 28.35 28.97
N ASP A 567 -3.09 27.92 29.48
CA ASP A 567 -4.42 28.30 28.97
C ASP A 567 -4.65 29.82 28.95
N CYS A 568 -3.96 30.58 29.80
CA CYS A 568 -4.07 32.04 29.83
C CYS A 568 -3.13 32.75 28.84
N PHE A 569 -2.44 32.03 27.97
CA PHE A 569 -1.49 32.57 26.99
C PHE A 569 -1.92 32.30 25.54
N GLU A 570 -1.63 33.25 24.68
CA GLU A 570 -1.73 33.13 23.23
C GLU A 570 -0.36 33.38 22.62
N VAL A 571 -0.11 32.79 21.45
CA VAL A 571 1.12 32.93 20.66
C VAL A 571 0.80 33.50 19.30
N ASN A 572 1.70 34.34 18.77
CA ASN A 572 1.65 34.82 17.40
C ASN A 572 2.99 34.52 16.73
N LEU A 573 2.97 33.63 15.74
CA LEU A 573 4.15 33.20 14.99
C LEU A 573 4.00 33.54 13.50
N SER A 574 3.22 34.57 13.15
CA SER A 574 2.89 34.89 11.75
C SER A 574 4.11 35.13 10.85
N ASP A 575 5.23 35.53 11.44
CA ASP A 575 6.43 35.87 10.69
C ASP A 575 7.36 34.64 10.53
N GLY A 576 7.02 33.48 11.12
CA GLY A 576 7.72 32.22 10.93
C GLY A 576 8.89 31.97 11.88
N VAL A 577 9.80 31.08 11.46
CA VAL A 577 11.01 30.70 12.23
C VAL A 577 12.21 31.48 11.71
N HIS A 578 12.91 32.18 12.60
CA HIS A 578 14.06 33.02 12.27
C HIS A 578 15.29 32.64 13.10
N GLU A 579 16.45 32.72 12.45
CA GLU A 579 17.72 32.71 13.18
C GLU A 579 17.92 34.07 13.83
N ALA A 580 18.18 34.07 15.13
CA ALA A 580 18.44 35.26 15.89
C ALA A 580 19.76 35.87 15.41
N PRO A 581 19.79 37.16 15.03
CA PRO A 581 21.02 37.83 14.68
C PRO A 581 21.95 37.84 15.91
N SER A 582 23.27 37.75 15.64
CA SER A 582 24.35 37.61 16.63
C SER A 582 24.15 38.41 17.92
N LYS A 583 24.56 37.83 19.07
CA LYS A 583 24.41 38.33 20.45
C LYS A 583 24.19 39.86 20.57
N GLY A 584 22.99 40.25 21.00
CA GLY A 584 22.68 41.63 21.42
C GLY A 584 21.44 42.27 20.77
N GLN A 585 20.86 41.66 19.74
CA GLN A 585 19.63 42.15 19.14
C GLN A 585 18.38 41.61 19.86
N LYS A 586 17.35 42.46 19.96
CA LYS A 586 16.07 42.12 20.60
C LYS A 586 15.38 41.00 19.81
N ASN A 587 14.73 40.08 20.52
CA ASN A 587 13.88 39.06 19.91
C ASN A 587 12.89 39.70 18.93
N GLN A 588 12.81 39.15 17.73
CA GLN A 588 11.89 39.62 16.70
C GLN A 588 10.45 39.30 17.11
N LYS A 589 9.57 40.30 17.03
CA LYS A 589 8.14 40.08 17.33
C LYS A 589 7.56 39.09 16.32
N LYS A 590 6.53 38.34 16.75
CA LYS A 590 5.75 37.43 15.89
C LYS A 590 6.51 36.26 15.29
N THR A 591 7.67 35.91 15.84
CA THR A 591 8.54 34.84 15.31
C THR A 591 8.81 33.77 16.35
N VAL A 592 9.25 32.61 15.87
CA VAL A 592 10.05 31.65 16.65
C VAL A 592 11.51 31.99 16.39
N THR A 593 12.27 32.38 17.42
CA THR A 593 13.71 32.70 17.27
C THR A 593 14.59 31.58 17.82
N TYR A 594 15.75 31.34 17.19
CA TYR A 594 16.80 30.46 17.70
C TYR A 594 18.20 31.02 17.41
N VAL A 595 19.15 30.80 18.32
CA VAL A 595 20.55 31.27 18.16
C VAL A 595 21.45 30.11 17.73
N ASP A 596 21.90 30.08 16.47
CA ASP A 596 22.87 29.07 16.02
C ASP A 596 24.28 29.32 16.60
N GLY A 597 25.06 28.26 16.82
CA GLY A 597 26.48 28.34 17.18
C GLY A 597 26.84 28.57 18.65
N VAL A 598 25.89 28.61 19.60
CA VAL A 598 26.16 28.69 21.04
C VAL A 598 25.90 27.32 21.70
N LYS A 599 26.73 26.93 22.70
CA LYS A 599 26.59 25.65 23.45
C LYS A 599 25.21 25.46 24.12
N SER A 600 24.42 26.53 24.23
CA SER A 600 23.01 26.52 24.56
C SER A 600 22.26 27.36 23.52
N LEU A 601 21.49 26.70 22.65
CA LEU A 601 20.49 27.35 21.82
C LEU A 601 19.46 28.01 22.74
N GLU A 602 19.49 29.32 22.80
CA GLU A 602 18.39 30.11 23.33
C GLU A 602 17.34 30.17 22.21
N SER A 603 16.21 29.53 22.43
CA SER A 603 15.05 29.64 21.55
C SER A 603 13.92 30.33 22.28
N SER A 604 13.09 31.07 21.56
CA SER A 604 11.93 31.73 22.16
C SER A 604 10.76 31.81 21.19
N ILE A 605 9.55 31.84 21.75
CA ILE A 605 8.29 32.03 21.02
C ILE A 605 7.62 33.32 21.47
N TRP A 606 6.96 34.03 20.56
CA TRP A 606 6.34 35.31 20.86
C TRP A 606 4.91 35.15 21.41
N CYS A 607 4.69 35.50 22.68
CA CYS A 607 3.45 35.27 23.41
C CYS A 607 2.85 36.56 24.00
N ARG A 608 1.61 36.44 24.47
CA ARG A 608 0.95 37.41 25.34
C ARG A 608 0.02 36.71 26.32
N LYS A 609 -0.38 37.41 27.39
CA LYS A 609 -1.48 36.94 28.26
C LYS A 609 -2.83 37.33 27.67
N VAL A 610 -3.80 36.42 27.69
CA VAL A 610 -5.18 36.67 27.24
C VAL A 610 -5.79 37.88 27.97
N ALA A 611 -5.55 37.98 29.29
CA ALA A 611 -6.03 39.09 30.12
C ALA A 611 -5.30 40.43 29.87
N ARG A 612 -4.14 40.43 29.20
CA ARG A 612 -3.31 41.62 28.95
C ARG A 612 -2.82 41.64 27.50
N ARG A 613 -3.76 41.82 26.55
CA ARG A 613 -3.50 41.70 25.11
C ARG A 613 -2.44 42.66 24.54
N SER A 614 -2.16 43.77 25.21
CA SER A 614 -1.14 44.75 24.80
C SER A 614 0.28 44.42 25.28
N ALA A 615 0.42 43.49 26.22
CA ALA A 615 1.71 43.11 26.80
C ALA A 615 2.23 41.83 26.13
N GLU A 616 2.91 42.02 25.00
CA GLU A 616 3.58 40.96 24.25
C GLU A 616 5.02 40.78 24.73
N PHE A 617 5.50 39.54 24.78
CA PHE A 617 6.84 39.20 25.25
C PHE A 617 7.30 37.87 24.65
N ALA A 618 8.62 37.66 24.64
CA ALA A 618 9.20 36.39 24.24
C ALA A 618 9.21 35.41 25.43
N VAL A 619 8.66 34.21 25.21
CA VAL A 619 8.71 33.09 26.14
C VAL A 619 9.87 32.19 25.74
N PRO A 620 10.90 32.01 26.58
CA PRO A 620 12.01 31.14 26.27
C PRO A 620 11.59 29.66 26.27
N LEU A 621 12.09 28.93 25.28
CA LEU A 621 12.01 27.48 25.17
C LEU A 621 13.42 26.92 25.44
N HIS A 622 13.52 26.09 26.48
CA HIS A 622 14.80 25.56 26.94
C HIS A 622 14.86 24.05 26.82
N PHE A 623 15.90 23.55 26.15
CA PHE A 623 16.24 22.13 26.12
C PHE A 623 17.05 21.78 27.38
N ARG A 624 16.37 21.30 28.43
CA ARG A 624 17.02 20.92 29.70
C ARG A 624 17.33 19.42 29.73
N ASN A 625 18.59 19.09 30.04
CA ASN A 625 18.92 17.76 30.53
C ASN A 625 18.43 17.65 31.97
N LEU A 626 17.19 17.19 32.17
CA LEU A 626 16.77 16.75 33.50
C LEU A 626 17.58 15.50 33.85
N ARG A 627 18.68 15.68 34.60
CA ARG A 627 19.37 14.56 35.25
C ARG A 627 18.47 14.03 36.35
N SER A 628 17.45 13.24 35.99
CA SER A 628 16.69 12.48 36.97
C SER A 628 17.65 11.52 37.67
N ARG A 629 17.86 11.72 38.97
CA ARG A 629 18.83 10.96 39.77
C ARG A 629 18.49 9.46 39.90
N ASN A 630 17.28 9.03 39.48
CA ASN A 630 16.76 7.70 39.82
C ASN A 630 16.31 6.80 38.64
N ILE A 631 16.46 7.19 37.38
CA ILE A 631 16.03 6.34 36.24
C ILE A 631 17.26 5.80 35.48
N LYS A 632 17.68 4.57 35.82
CA LYS A 632 18.85 3.87 35.22
C LYS A 632 18.65 3.36 33.79
N LYS A 633 17.52 3.63 33.13
CA LYS A 633 17.27 3.19 31.75
C LYS A 633 16.77 4.38 30.92
N HIS A 634 17.69 4.97 30.16
CA HIS A 634 17.55 6.12 29.27
C HIS A 634 17.27 7.47 29.97
N PRO A 635 18.24 8.41 30.00
CA PRO A 635 17.97 9.77 30.47
C PRO A 635 16.99 10.43 29.49
N LYS A 636 15.70 10.48 29.85
CA LYS A 636 14.72 11.28 29.12
C LYS A 636 15.09 12.75 29.30
N ARG A 637 15.60 13.36 28.23
CA ARG A 637 15.68 14.82 28.15
C ARG A 637 14.26 15.35 28.09
N ALA A 638 13.93 16.32 28.92
CA ALA A 638 12.64 16.97 28.88
C ALA A 638 12.80 18.33 28.21
N LEU A 639 11.90 18.64 27.30
CA LEU A 639 11.76 19.99 26.81
C LEU A 639 10.99 20.80 27.85
N VAL A 640 11.46 22.01 28.11
CA VAL A 640 10.89 22.84 29.16
C VAL A 640 10.54 24.20 28.57
N LEU A 641 9.26 24.54 28.63
CA LEU A 641 8.75 25.86 28.32
C LEU A 641 8.73 26.70 29.60
N GLN A 642 9.46 27.82 29.60
CA GLN A 642 9.58 28.68 30.77
C GLN A 642 8.80 29.98 30.52
N ILE A 643 7.61 30.08 31.11
CA ILE A 643 6.61 31.10 30.76
C ILE A 643 7.03 32.51 31.20
N ASN A 644 7.84 32.62 32.26
CA ASN A 644 8.40 33.89 32.72
C ASN A 644 9.89 33.98 32.38
N GLY A 645 10.28 35.02 31.63
CA GLY A 645 11.66 35.28 31.17
C GLY A 645 12.68 35.59 32.27
N TRP A 646 12.36 35.30 33.54
CA TRP A 646 13.24 35.52 34.68
C TRP A 646 13.94 34.20 34.98
N SER A 647 15.27 34.20 35.04
CA SER A 647 16.10 33.01 35.29
C SER A 647 15.85 32.32 36.64
N LYS A 648 14.99 32.88 37.49
CA LYS A 648 14.53 32.34 38.79
C LYS A 648 12.99 32.22 38.86
N ALA A 649 12.33 31.92 37.75
CA ALA A 649 10.90 31.63 37.77
C ALA A 649 10.62 30.48 38.76
N PRO A 650 9.65 30.60 39.68
CA PRO A 650 9.27 29.52 40.58
C PRO A 650 8.83 28.27 39.80
N GLU A 651 9.03 27.08 40.37
CA GLU A 651 8.82 25.79 39.68
C GLU A 651 7.42 25.63 39.09
N ASN A 652 6.43 26.36 39.61
CA ASN A 652 5.05 26.40 39.10
C ASN A 652 4.86 27.19 37.79
N GLU A 653 5.93 27.79 37.23
CA GLU A 653 5.89 28.54 35.96
C GLU A 653 6.68 27.83 34.84
N VAL A 654 7.05 26.59 35.10
CA VAL A 654 7.84 25.74 34.23
C VAL A 654 6.95 24.60 33.72
N VAL A 655 6.74 24.55 32.41
CA VAL A 655 5.89 23.54 31.78
C VAL A 655 6.76 22.54 31.03
N GLU A 656 6.57 21.26 31.32
CA GLU A 656 7.27 20.20 30.61
C GLU A 656 6.53 19.89 29.31
N VAL A 657 7.28 19.83 28.21
CA VAL A 657 6.79 19.52 26.88
C VAL A 657 7.36 18.16 26.46
N ASP A 658 6.47 17.23 26.14
CA ASP A 658 6.82 15.97 25.51
C ASP A 658 7.13 16.22 24.03
N ALA A 659 8.42 16.31 23.71
CA ALA A 659 8.87 16.49 22.35
C ALA A 659 8.36 15.37 21.42
N SER A 660 8.19 14.15 21.94
CA SER A 660 7.80 12.98 21.17
C SER A 660 6.32 13.00 20.79
N ALA A 661 5.52 13.86 21.41
CA ALA A 661 4.15 14.16 21.01
C ALA A 661 4.05 15.31 19.99
N MET A 662 5.17 15.99 19.71
CA MET A 662 5.23 17.22 18.91
C MET A 662 6.06 17.08 17.63
N SER A 663 6.99 16.13 17.56
CA SER A 663 7.87 15.95 16.42
C SER A 663 8.14 14.48 16.09
N SER A 664 8.01 14.14 14.81
CA SER A 664 8.37 12.85 14.21
C SER A 664 9.86 12.55 14.25
N VAL A 665 10.73 13.57 14.37
CA VAL A 665 12.19 13.42 14.36
C VAL A 665 12.80 13.34 15.75
N THR A 666 11.99 13.05 16.78
CA THR A 666 12.46 12.92 18.16
C THR A 666 13.47 11.80 18.40
N TRP A 667 13.52 10.82 17.52
CA TRP A 667 14.52 9.76 17.54
C TRP A 667 15.94 10.28 17.21
N LEU A 668 16.09 11.50 16.67
CA LEU A 668 17.39 12.16 16.50
C LEU A 668 18.03 12.60 17.82
N TRP A 669 17.27 12.63 18.92
CA TRP A 669 17.62 13.40 20.13
C TRP A 669 18.41 12.65 21.22
#